data_AF-A0A9P8NS81-F1
#
_entry.id   AF-A0A9P8NS81-F1
#
_cell.length_a   1.000
_cell.length_b   1.000
_cell.length_c   1.000
_cell.angle_alpha   90.00
_cell.angle_beta   90.00
_cell.angle_gamma   90.00
#
_symmetry.space_group_name_H-M   'P 1'
#
loop_
_entity.id
_entity.type
_entity.pdbx_description
1 polymer ?
#
loop_
_entity_poly.entity_id
_entity_poly.type
_entity_poly.pdbx_seq_one_letter_code
_entity_poly.pdbx_strand_id
1 'polypeptide(L)'
;MALNKHNLFNFYKDRAPMFKVMSMFMQKWDSKQKTRGYHGEHIPEGRWLKLFQKKLDGVAQMDASLSGKANDETPMVLQTFAVLEKRLDVAVFRAMFASSVRQARQFILAGEVKVNGVSIKQPSYPLSPGDVFSVEPDRVLQALGEKKPSLKEAYKVDREQVIQWQKFVNRAKSDPLKVWQNQRSKQKKMRETYRDLYNPELPPSELEDVVARYDSRQESKINELGKKLNSITRNTILADIVNTAKAVEGEVNASVFEPQFGAALANKCFNIYQMVANNKALFEGGENEMNEEISKILPKYVNGQPQGKFYDDTKAKKVKQALSELKSGYLEKVRKDHKEQAPSEDAIVSTWVSRLIKHPKLPSWSEVQEKGAYKVDLPWQKSMWGLEDPSKPYFTPWRPRQFIAPFAVLPKHIEISFRTCHAVYMRNPVARPGESELLKSKFPASQAAQELRWIQQELPKSQWHTAVELRARLVPLQYILGSQPFGDLTIKCKPGVLIPRNDTEEWCEELKQIISKCGEPAEVVEYCTGSGCIGLSMATLANVKKVTALDINKQALALSEENLRINSAKIKAKVEFHYGDLLKHQFPKTTATLLLSNPPYIPREHFSTDGGVEESVLKYEPENALVGNLEFYSALCELVRQGPIEGFVFELGYREQAEHTKSLLPSWTCGIRYDSRRNIRNVIGWKPSWNILQSMCDEIL
;
A
#
# COMPACT_ATOMS: atom_id res chain seq x y z
N MET A 1 6.85 -9.93 -10.20
CA MET A 1 7.65 -9.86 -8.94
C MET A 1 8.76 -8.81 -9.02
N ALA A 2 8.53 -7.57 -8.57
CA ALA A 2 9.55 -6.50 -8.56
C ALA A 2 9.25 -5.39 -7.54
N LEU A 3 10.30 -4.75 -7.00
CA LEU A 3 10.25 -3.65 -6.03
C LEU A 3 10.13 -2.25 -6.71
N ASN A 4 9.27 -2.12 -7.71
CA ASN A 4 9.12 -0.88 -8.50
C ASN A 4 7.91 -0.05 -8.04
N LYS A 5 8.02 1.29 -8.03
CA LYS A 5 6.93 2.24 -7.76
C LYS A 5 5.68 1.99 -8.60
N HIS A 6 5.84 1.66 -9.88
CA HIS A 6 4.70 1.36 -10.77
C HIS A 6 4.03 0.03 -10.39
N ASN A 7 4.82 -0.95 -9.95
CA ASN A 7 4.29 -2.22 -9.46
C ASN A 7 3.56 -2.04 -8.12
N LEU A 8 4.07 -1.17 -7.23
CA LEU A 8 3.39 -0.80 -5.99
C LEU A 8 2.06 -0.10 -6.28
N PHE A 9 2.06 0.87 -7.19
CA PHE A 9 0.84 1.55 -7.62
C PHE A 9 -0.16 0.56 -8.22
N ASN A 10 0.31 -0.41 -9.02
CA ASN A 10 -0.53 -1.48 -9.53
C ASN A 10 -1.10 -2.32 -8.38
N PHE A 11 -0.32 -2.74 -7.39
CA PHE A 11 -0.85 -3.46 -6.22
C PHE A 11 -1.86 -2.65 -5.40
N TYR A 12 -1.64 -1.34 -5.29
CA TYR A 12 -2.52 -0.42 -4.56
C TYR A 12 -3.85 -0.22 -5.28
N LYS A 13 -3.82 0.03 -6.60
CA LYS A 13 -5.03 0.24 -7.42
C LYS A 13 -5.79 -1.06 -7.69
N ASP A 14 -5.10 -2.21 -7.65
CA ASP A 14 -5.65 -3.51 -8.00
C ASP A 14 -6.75 -3.89 -7.00
N ARG A 15 -8.00 -3.80 -7.50
CA ARG A 15 -9.20 -4.19 -6.78
C ARG A 15 -9.31 -5.70 -6.78
N ALA A 16 -9.98 -6.26 -5.77
CA ALA A 16 -10.36 -7.66 -5.84
C ALA A 16 -11.11 -7.88 -7.17
N PRO A 17 -10.72 -8.90 -7.97
CA PRO A 17 -11.39 -9.19 -9.22
C PRO A 17 -12.89 -9.37 -8.96
N MET A 18 -13.72 -8.63 -9.71
CA MET A 18 -15.18 -8.75 -9.65
C MET A 18 -15.63 -9.99 -10.37
N PHE A 19 -15.34 -11.09 -9.71
CA PHE A 19 -15.50 -12.42 -10.24
C PHE A 19 -16.97 -12.70 -10.60
N LYS A 20 -17.93 -12.19 -9.83
CA LYS A 20 -19.37 -12.40 -10.03
C LYS A 20 -19.96 -12.07 -11.42
N VAL A 21 -19.30 -11.26 -12.28
CA VAL A 21 -19.75 -11.01 -13.68
C VAL A 21 -18.95 -11.73 -14.75
N MET A 22 -17.77 -12.22 -14.40
CA MET A 22 -16.88 -12.85 -15.36
C MET A 22 -17.38 -14.28 -15.55
N SER A 23 -17.25 -14.87 -16.73
CA SER A 23 -17.44 -16.32 -16.89
C SER A 23 -16.13 -17.08 -16.60
N MET A 24 -16.14 -18.41 -16.51
CA MET A 24 -15.13 -19.25 -15.79
C MET A 24 -13.75 -18.96 -16.24
N PHE A 25 -13.61 -18.91 -17.53
CA PHE A 25 -12.34 -18.72 -18.14
C PHE A 25 -11.99 -17.27 -18.28
N MET A 26 -12.91 -16.31 -18.37
CA MET A 26 -12.53 -14.92 -18.12
C MET A 26 -11.89 -14.86 -16.74
N GLN A 27 -12.38 -15.65 -15.78
CA GLN A 27 -11.75 -15.77 -14.47
C GLN A 27 -10.48 -16.63 -14.48
N LYS A 28 -10.41 -17.76 -15.20
CA LYS A 28 -9.19 -18.59 -15.30
C LYS A 28 -8.10 -17.84 -16.06
N TRP A 29 -8.48 -16.98 -16.99
CA TRP A 29 -7.61 -16.18 -17.82
C TRP A 29 -7.21 -14.90 -17.12
N ASP A 30 -8.13 -14.21 -16.46
CA ASP A 30 -7.82 -13.12 -15.54
C ASP A 30 -6.92 -13.64 -14.41
N SER A 31 -7.28 -14.77 -13.81
CA SER A 31 -6.45 -15.47 -12.82
C SER A 31 -5.12 -15.87 -13.43
N LYS A 32 -5.06 -16.44 -14.65
CA LYS A 32 -3.80 -16.79 -15.32
C LYS A 32 -2.96 -15.55 -15.58
N GLN A 33 -3.51 -14.51 -16.22
CA GLN A 33 -2.84 -13.27 -16.56
C GLN A 33 -2.27 -12.63 -15.30
N LYS A 34 -3.06 -12.51 -14.24
CA LYS A 34 -2.64 -11.89 -12.98
C LYS A 34 -1.71 -12.78 -12.16
N THR A 35 -2.00 -14.07 -12.01
CA THR A 35 -1.12 -15.01 -11.29
C THR A 35 0.20 -15.23 -12.01
N ARG A 36 0.22 -15.43 -13.34
CA ARG A 36 1.46 -15.58 -14.13
C ARG A 36 2.21 -14.27 -14.33
N GLY A 37 1.50 -13.14 -14.37
CA GLY A 37 2.11 -11.81 -14.34
C GLY A 37 2.93 -11.58 -13.07
N TYR A 38 2.57 -12.23 -11.96
CA TYR A 38 3.37 -12.25 -10.75
C TYR A 38 4.37 -13.44 -10.72
N HIS A 39 3.87 -14.67 -10.79
CA HIS A 39 4.61 -15.92 -10.68
C HIS A 39 5.23 -16.32 -12.00
N GLY A 40 6.57 -16.22 -12.10
CA GLY A 40 7.32 -16.79 -13.22
C GLY A 40 7.07 -16.10 -14.57
N GLU A 41 6.77 -14.81 -14.59
CA GLU A 41 6.54 -14.00 -15.81
C GLU A 41 7.60 -14.24 -16.90
N HIS A 42 8.87 -14.38 -16.50
CA HIS A 42 10.01 -14.65 -17.38
C HIS A 42 10.07 -16.08 -17.95
N ILE A 43 9.17 -16.99 -17.53
CA ILE A 43 9.14 -18.39 -17.95
C ILE A 43 8.11 -18.52 -19.10
N PRO A 44 8.50 -19.00 -20.29
CA PRO A 44 7.56 -19.24 -21.38
C PRO A 44 6.47 -20.24 -20.98
N GLU A 45 5.26 -20.04 -21.48
CA GLU A 45 4.09 -20.83 -21.05
C GLU A 45 4.26 -22.34 -21.31
N GLY A 46 4.82 -22.74 -22.45
CA GLY A 46 5.10 -24.14 -22.74
C GLY A 46 6.09 -24.79 -21.75
N ARG A 47 7.02 -24.01 -21.18
CA ARG A 47 7.94 -24.47 -20.13
C ARG A 47 7.26 -24.51 -18.77
N TRP A 48 6.40 -23.53 -18.46
CA TRP A 48 5.59 -23.52 -17.24
C TRP A 48 4.71 -24.78 -17.15
N LEU A 49 4.01 -25.15 -18.23
CA LEU A 49 3.15 -26.34 -18.26
C LEU A 49 3.89 -27.64 -17.96
N LYS A 50 5.18 -27.73 -18.33
CA LYS A 50 6.03 -28.89 -17.99
C LYS A 50 6.49 -28.90 -16.54
N LEU A 51 6.61 -27.73 -15.92
CA LEU A 51 7.01 -27.58 -14.51
C LEU A 51 5.82 -27.72 -13.55
N PHE A 52 4.61 -27.43 -14.02
CA PHE A 52 3.40 -27.45 -13.20
C PHE A 52 3.18 -28.83 -12.56
N GLN A 53 3.02 -28.84 -11.24
CA GLN A 53 2.76 -30.06 -10.47
C GLN A 53 1.29 -30.11 -10.06
N LYS A 54 0.63 -31.23 -10.41
CA LYS A 54 -0.76 -31.50 -10.02
C LYS A 54 -0.88 -31.91 -8.55
N LYS A 55 0.17 -32.54 -8.01
CA LYS A 55 0.25 -32.94 -6.60
C LYS A 55 0.68 -31.73 -5.78
N LEU A 56 -0.19 -31.30 -4.87
CA LEU A 56 0.02 -30.14 -4.00
C LEU A 56 0.40 -30.62 -2.60
N ASP A 57 1.39 -29.96 -1.98
CA ASP A 57 1.91 -30.34 -0.68
C ASP A 57 1.25 -29.53 0.45
N GLY A 58 0.70 -30.23 1.44
CA GLY A 58 0.08 -29.66 2.64
C GLY A 58 0.52 -30.41 3.89
N VAL A 59 0.48 -29.74 5.03
CA VAL A 59 0.86 -30.32 6.32
C VAL A 59 -0.36 -30.37 7.25
N ALA A 60 -0.65 -31.56 7.77
CA ALA A 60 -1.63 -31.73 8.83
C ALA A 60 -1.01 -31.32 10.17
N GLN A 61 -1.60 -30.33 10.84
CA GLN A 61 -1.28 -30.03 12.23
C GLN A 61 -2.05 -31.00 13.11
N MET A 62 -1.35 -31.97 13.70
CA MET A 62 -1.93 -32.79 14.76
C MET A 62 -1.77 -32.02 16.07
N ASP A 63 -2.86 -31.47 16.58
CA ASP A 63 -2.87 -30.94 17.94
C ASP A 63 -2.94 -32.11 18.93
N ALA A 64 -1.93 -32.21 19.80
CA ALA A 64 -1.86 -33.25 20.82
C ALA A 64 -2.98 -33.12 21.88
N SER A 65 -3.68 -31.98 21.92
CA SER A 65 -4.70 -31.69 22.93
C SER A 65 -6.03 -32.44 22.75
N LEU A 66 -6.28 -33.08 21.58
CA LEU A 66 -7.55 -33.76 21.22
C LEU A 66 -8.82 -32.91 21.44
N SER A 67 -8.69 -31.60 21.68
CA SER A 67 -9.83 -30.71 21.85
C SER A 67 -10.40 -30.41 20.47
N GLY A 68 -11.65 -30.82 20.23
CA GLY A 68 -12.34 -30.71 18.94
C GLY A 68 -12.70 -29.28 18.54
N LYS A 69 -11.75 -28.36 18.54
CA LYS A 69 -11.92 -27.02 17.98
C LYS A 69 -11.92 -27.11 16.45
N ALA A 70 -12.83 -26.39 15.81
CA ALA A 70 -12.84 -26.23 14.36
C ALA A 70 -11.53 -25.56 13.93
N ASN A 71 -10.68 -26.28 13.19
CA ASN A 71 -9.46 -25.73 12.61
C ASN A 71 -9.79 -24.98 11.32
N ASP A 72 -9.05 -23.90 11.06
CA ASP A 72 -9.14 -23.17 9.80
C ASP A 72 -8.85 -24.08 8.60
N GLU A 73 -9.56 -23.88 7.49
CA GLU A 73 -9.32 -24.64 6.27
C GLU A 73 -7.88 -24.44 5.76
N THR A 74 -7.27 -25.53 5.26
CA THR A 74 -5.95 -25.47 4.64
C THR A 74 -6.08 -25.00 3.19
N PRO A 75 -5.50 -23.85 2.78
CA PRO A 75 -5.68 -23.29 1.44
C PRO A 75 -4.77 -23.96 0.41
N MET A 76 -5.06 -25.24 0.09
CA MET A 76 -4.24 -26.10 -0.77
C MET A 76 -3.96 -25.48 -2.15
N VAL A 77 -4.94 -24.81 -2.76
CA VAL A 77 -4.81 -24.25 -4.12
C VAL A 77 -3.73 -23.16 -4.21
N LEU A 78 -3.37 -22.52 -3.09
CA LEU A 78 -2.26 -21.56 -3.08
C LEU A 78 -0.90 -22.21 -3.41
N GLN A 79 -0.80 -23.54 -3.34
CA GLN A 79 0.40 -24.32 -3.71
C GLN A 79 0.61 -24.47 -5.22
N THR A 80 -0.29 -23.96 -6.06
CA THR A 80 -0.22 -24.03 -7.53
C THR A 80 1.16 -23.63 -8.09
N PHE A 81 1.82 -22.64 -7.48
CA PHE A 81 3.12 -22.11 -7.92
C PHE A 81 4.30 -22.50 -7.00
N ALA A 82 4.12 -23.44 -6.06
CA ALA A 82 5.15 -23.86 -5.09
C ALA A 82 6.45 -24.30 -5.77
N VAL A 83 6.33 -24.99 -6.89
CA VAL A 83 7.46 -25.47 -7.70
C VAL A 83 8.40 -24.34 -8.12
N LEU A 84 7.87 -23.14 -8.35
CA LEU A 84 8.70 -22.02 -8.79
C LEU A 84 9.61 -21.50 -7.68
N GLU A 85 9.19 -21.61 -6.41
CA GLU A 85 9.99 -21.20 -5.25
C GLU A 85 11.22 -22.10 -5.04
N LYS A 86 11.26 -23.30 -5.65
CA LYS A 86 12.46 -24.15 -5.67
C LYS A 86 13.55 -23.59 -6.58
N ARG A 87 13.23 -22.71 -7.52
CA ARG A 87 14.22 -22.17 -8.46
C ARG A 87 15.12 -21.16 -7.77
N LEU A 88 16.42 -21.25 -8.02
CA LEU A 88 17.42 -20.33 -7.47
C LEU A 88 17.08 -18.86 -7.73
N ASP A 89 16.59 -18.51 -8.92
CA ASP A 89 16.22 -17.12 -9.24
C ASP A 89 15.04 -16.57 -8.42
N VAL A 90 14.06 -17.42 -8.11
CA VAL A 90 12.94 -17.05 -7.26
C VAL A 90 13.38 -16.98 -5.80
N ALA A 91 14.16 -17.95 -5.32
CA ALA A 91 14.67 -17.97 -3.95
C ALA A 91 15.57 -16.76 -3.62
N VAL A 92 16.46 -16.36 -4.54
CA VAL A 92 17.28 -15.14 -4.41
C VAL A 92 16.41 -13.88 -4.30
N PHE A 93 15.32 -13.81 -5.06
CA PHE A 93 14.35 -12.71 -4.94
C PHE A 93 13.58 -12.76 -3.61
N ARG A 94 13.15 -13.95 -3.14
CA ARG A 94 12.45 -14.13 -1.86
C ARG A 94 13.33 -13.80 -0.65
N ALA A 95 14.63 -14.08 -0.73
CA ALA A 95 15.61 -13.69 0.27
C ALA A 95 15.88 -12.18 0.32
N MET A 96 15.23 -11.40 -0.55
CA MET A 96 15.47 -9.96 -0.75
C MET A 96 16.92 -9.65 -1.14
N PHE A 97 17.64 -10.56 -1.79
CA PHE A 97 18.98 -10.26 -2.33
C PHE A 97 18.94 -9.58 -3.70
N ALA A 98 17.77 -9.55 -4.34
CA ALA A 98 17.53 -8.86 -5.60
C ALA A 98 16.21 -8.07 -5.55
N SER A 99 16.12 -6.98 -6.32
CA SER A 99 14.93 -6.13 -6.41
C SER A 99 13.85 -6.70 -7.32
N SER A 100 14.14 -7.75 -8.09
CA SER A 100 13.18 -8.45 -8.94
C SER A 100 13.73 -9.82 -9.30
N VAL A 101 12.84 -10.73 -9.72
CA VAL A 101 13.27 -12.04 -10.24
C VAL A 101 14.15 -11.89 -11.49
N ARG A 102 13.88 -10.91 -12.35
CA ARG A 102 14.73 -10.63 -13.51
C ARG A 102 16.14 -10.20 -13.11
N GLN A 103 16.28 -9.38 -12.06
CA GLN A 103 17.59 -8.99 -11.53
C GLN A 103 18.31 -10.17 -10.89
N ALA A 104 17.61 -10.99 -10.10
CA ALA A 104 18.17 -12.23 -9.54
C ALA A 104 18.75 -13.13 -10.64
N ARG A 105 18.02 -13.30 -11.75
CA ARG A 105 18.50 -14.04 -12.92
C ARG A 105 19.79 -13.46 -13.50
N GLN A 106 19.91 -12.13 -13.57
CA GLN A 106 21.13 -11.47 -14.07
C GLN A 106 22.32 -11.72 -13.14
N PHE A 107 22.14 -11.63 -11.82
CA PHE A 107 23.20 -11.95 -10.84
C PHE A 107 23.67 -13.40 -10.99
N ILE A 108 22.74 -14.34 -11.17
CA ILE A 108 23.07 -15.76 -11.39
C ILE A 108 23.85 -15.92 -12.70
N LEU A 109 23.38 -15.35 -13.82
CA LEU A 109 24.07 -15.44 -15.11
C LEU A 109 25.48 -14.82 -15.08
N ALA A 110 25.66 -13.77 -14.30
CA ALA A 110 26.96 -13.14 -14.06
C ALA A 110 27.91 -13.97 -13.17
N GLY A 111 27.42 -15.05 -12.55
CA GLY A 111 28.19 -15.90 -11.64
C GLY A 111 28.35 -15.34 -10.22
N GLU A 112 27.53 -14.36 -9.85
CA GLU A 112 27.59 -13.64 -8.58
C GLU A 112 26.80 -14.33 -7.45
N VAL A 113 26.18 -15.47 -7.77
CA VAL A 113 25.42 -16.30 -6.82
C VAL A 113 26.11 -17.64 -6.63
N LYS A 114 26.31 -18.02 -5.37
CA LYS A 114 26.89 -19.30 -4.99
C LYS A 114 25.83 -20.17 -4.30
N VAL A 115 25.87 -21.48 -4.53
CA VAL A 115 25.11 -22.48 -3.78
C VAL A 115 26.10 -23.49 -3.22
N ASN A 116 26.09 -23.70 -1.91
CA ASN A 116 27.06 -24.55 -1.18
C ASN A 116 28.52 -24.22 -1.54
N GLY A 117 28.83 -22.93 -1.72
CA GLY A 117 30.16 -22.43 -2.08
C GLY A 117 30.48 -22.46 -3.59
N VAL A 118 29.68 -23.13 -4.41
CA VAL A 118 29.90 -23.24 -5.86
C VAL A 118 29.14 -22.15 -6.62
N SER A 119 29.81 -21.44 -7.53
CA SER A 119 29.16 -20.43 -8.38
C SER A 119 28.21 -21.10 -9.38
N ILE A 120 26.94 -20.70 -9.35
CA ILE A 120 25.90 -21.23 -10.23
C ILE A 120 25.57 -20.20 -11.30
N LYS A 121 25.62 -20.59 -12.58
CA LYS A 121 25.25 -19.75 -13.73
C LYS A 121 23.90 -20.12 -14.36
N GLN A 122 23.16 -21.04 -13.74
CA GLN A 122 21.88 -21.52 -14.24
C GLN A 122 20.72 -21.02 -13.35
N PRO A 123 19.90 -20.06 -13.80
CA PRO A 123 18.78 -19.55 -13.01
C PRO A 123 17.70 -20.61 -12.71
N SER A 124 17.59 -21.63 -13.54
CA SER A 124 16.67 -22.77 -13.33
C SER A 124 17.21 -23.85 -12.39
N TYR A 125 18.33 -23.62 -11.71
CA TYR A 125 18.86 -24.55 -10.71
C TYR A 125 17.81 -24.77 -9.60
N PRO A 126 17.37 -26.02 -9.34
CA PRO A 126 16.45 -26.32 -8.27
C PRO A 126 17.20 -26.48 -6.94
N LEU A 127 16.79 -25.75 -5.91
CA LEU A 127 17.31 -25.86 -4.56
C LEU A 127 16.71 -27.09 -3.86
N SER A 128 17.55 -27.75 -3.08
CA SER A 128 17.15 -28.83 -2.16
C SER A 128 17.09 -28.30 -0.73
N PRO A 129 16.21 -28.84 0.13
CA PRO A 129 16.21 -28.52 1.55
C PRO A 129 17.61 -28.71 2.17
N GLY A 130 18.13 -27.67 2.81
CA GLY A 130 19.49 -27.62 3.37
C GLY A 130 20.50 -26.87 2.50
N ASP A 131 20.20 -26.58 1.23
CA ASP A 131 21.11 -25.80 0.37
C ASP A 131 21.30 -24.38 0.90
N VAL A 132 22.55 -23.94 0.98
CA VAL A 132 22.92 -22.57 1.36
C VAL A 132 23.25 -21.79 0.10
N PHE A 133 22.52 -20.72 -0.18
CA PHE A 133 22.81 -19.81 -1.29
C PHE A 133 23.23 -18.42 -0.81
N SER A 134 24.17 -17.79 -1.51
CA SER A 134 24.67 -16.46 -1.19
C SER A 134 24.88 -15.61 -2.43
N VAL A 135 24.80 -14.30 -2.24
CA VAL A 135 24.97 -13.28 -3.29
C VAL A 135 26.04 -12.29 -2.86
N GLU A 136 26.82 -11.79 -3.82
CA GLU A 136 27.81 -10.75 -3.57
C GLU A 136 27.20 -9.53 -2.83
N PRO A 137 27.72 -9.12 -1.66
CA PRO A 137 27.10 -8.07 -0.84
C PRO A 137 26.91 -6.73 -1.56
N ASP A 138 27.88 -6.29 -2.37
CA ASP A 138 27.77 -5.03 -3.12
C ASP A 138 26.59 -5.05 -4.11
N ARG A 139 26.21 -6.23 -4.63
CA ARG A 139 25.05 -6.41 -5.51
C ARG A 139 23.73 -6.38 -4.74
N VAL A 140 23.69 -6.96 -3.55
CA VAL A 140 22.52 -6.88 -2.66
C VAL A 140 22.28 -5.43 -2.24
N LEU A 141 23.34 -4.72 -1.85
CA LEU A 141 23.29 -3.29 -1.53
C LEU A 141 22.83 -2.47 -2.75
N GLN A 142 23.26 -2.81 -3.96
CA GLN A 142 22.76 -2.19 -5.19
C GLN A 142 21.29 -2.47 -5.49
N ALA A 143 20.83 -3.70 -5.24
CA ALA A 143 19.46 -4.09 -5.48
C ALA A 143 18.48 -3.38 -4.52
N LEU A 144 18.80 -3.43 -3.23
CA LEU A 144 17.96 -2.89 -2.15
C LEU A 144 18.16 -1.41 -1.89
N GLY A 145 19.30 -0.86 -2.31
CA GLY A 145 19.64 0.55 -2.14
C GLY A 145 18.96 1.45 -3.16
N GLU A 146 18.98 2.75 -2.86
CA GLU A 146 18.63 3.75 -3.86
C GLU A 146 19.58 3.78 -5.05
N LYS A 147 19.05 4.23 -6.20
CA LYS A 147 19.82 4.34 -7.44
C LYS A 147 20.95 5.36 -7.26
N LYS A 148 22.16 4.96 -7.62
CA LYS A 148 23.31 5.86 -7.71
C LYS A 148 23.00 7.02 -8.69
N PRO A 149 23.09 8.29 -8.26
CA PRO A 149 22.85 9.42 -9.14
C PRO A 149 24.05 9.64 -10.07
N SER A 150 23.79 10.26 -11.21
CA SER A 150 24.87 10.86 -12.02
C SER A 150 25.44 12.10 -11.32
N LEU A 151 26.67 12.46 -11.65
CA LEU A 151 27.32 13.68 -11.10
C LEU A 151 26.47 14.94 -11.35
N LYS A 152 25.81 15.03 -12.51
CA LYS A 152 24.92 16.14 -12.88
C LYS A 152 23.66 16.19 -12.02
N GLU A 153 23.05 15.04 -11.77
CA GLU A 153 21.87 14.95 -10.89
C GLU A 153 22.23 15.31 -9.45
N ALA A 154 23.34 14.77 -8.94
CA ALA A 154 23.86 15.11 -7.61
C ALA A 154 24.10 16.62 -7.47
N TYR A 155 24.80 17.23 -8.44
CA TYR A 155 25.08 18.66 -8.43
C TYR A 155 23.80 19.51 -8.45
N LYS A 156 22.80 19.12 -9.25
CA LYS A 156 21.52 19.82 -9.29
C LYS A 156 20.81 19.79 -7.93
N VAL A 157 20.75 18.60 -7.31
CA VAL A 157 20.11 18.44 -5.99
C VAL A 157 20.86 19.22 -4.92
N ASP A 158 22.19 19.15 -4.90
CA ASP A 158 23.01 19.90 -3.94
C ASP A 158 22.87 21.40 -4.10
N ARG A 159 22.81 21.91 -5.34
CA ARG A 159 22.57 23.32 -5.61
C ARG A 159 21.21 23.77 -5.06
N GLU A 160 20.17 22.98 -5.27
CA GLU A 160 18.84 23.27 -4.72
C GLU A 160 18.86 23.21 -3.18
N GLN A 161 19.47 22.19 -2.58
CA GLN A 161 19.61 22.07 -1.12
C GLN A 161 20.34 23.27 -0.51
N VAL A 162 21.45 23.70 -1.11
CA VAL A 162 22.23 24.87 -0.66
C VAL A 162 21.39 26.14 -0.74
N ILE A 163 20.62 26.34 -1.83
CA ILE A 163 19.72 27.50 -1.96
C ILE A 163 18.64 27.47 -0.87
N GLN A 164 18.01 26.32 -0.63
CA GLN A 164 16.97 26.18 0.38
C GLN A 164 17.53 26.37 1.80
N TRP A 165 18.74 25.86 2.07
CA TRP A 165 19.44 26.07 3.34
C TRP A 165 19.74 27.55 3.57
N GLN A 166 20.27 28.25 2.56
CA GLN A 166 20.53 29.69 2.66
C GLN A 166 19.25 30.50 2.90
N LYS A 167 18.16 30.18 2.19
CA LYS A 167 16.84 30.80 2.41
C LYS A 167 16.34 30.55 3.84
N PHE A 168 16.51 29.32 4.34
CA PHE A 168 16.15 28.94 5.69
C PHE A 168 16.96 29.73 6.73
N VAL A 169 18.29 29.77 6.61
CA VAL A 169 19.18 30.50 7.53
C VAL A 169 18.86 32.00 7.51
N ASN A 170 18.60 32.59 6.34
CA ASN A 170 18.19 34.00 6.24
C ASN A 170 16.87 34.24 6.99
N ARG A 171 15.88 33.36 6.82
CA ARG A 171 14.59 33.46 7.51
C ARG A 171 14.71 33.28 9.02
N ALA A 172 15.53 32.32 9.46
CA ALA A 172 15.78 32.06 10.87
C ALA A 172 16.55 33.20 11.54
N LYS A 173 17.42 33.90 10.81
CA LYS A 173 18.12 35.10 11.31
C LYS A 173 17.23 36.34 11.32
N SER A 174 16.27 36.48 10.40
CA SER A 174 15.35 37.61 10.36
C SER A 174 14.24 37.51 11.40
N ASP A 175 13.71 36.30 11.64
CA ASP A 175 12.63 36.04 12.59
C ASP A 175 12.84 34.69 13.31
N PRO A 176 13.72 34.66 14.33
CA PRO A 176 14.09 33.45 15.06
C PRO A 176 12.91 32.72 15.69
N LEU A 177 12.06 33.47 16.40
CA LEU A 177 10.99 32.92 17.23
C LEU A 177 9.91 32.27 16.36
N LYS A 178 9.50 32.92 15.27
CA LYS A 178 8.49 32.38 14.36
C LYS A 178 8.95 31.12 13.64
N VAL A 179 10.21 31.08 13.18
CA VAL A 179 10.75 29.88 12.52
C VAL A 179 10.83 28.72 13.51
N TRP A 180 11.29 29.00 14.73
CA TRP A 180 11.37 28.02 15.81
C TRP A 180 10.00 27.43 16.18
N GLN A 181 8.98 28.27 16.37
CA GLN A 181 7.61 27.83 16.65
C GLN A 181 7.01 27.02 15.50
N ASN A 182 7.25 27.42 14.25
CA ASN A 182 6.80 26.66 13.07
C ASN A 182 7.46 25.27 12.97
N GLN A 183 8.73 25.14 13.35
CA GLN A 183 9.38 23.83 13.40
C GLN A 183 8.75 22.93 14.47
N ARG A 184 8.49 23.47 15.68
CA ARG A 184 7.79 22.74 16.74
C ARG A 184 6.39 22.31 16.32
N SER A 185 5.60 23.19 15.72
CA SER A 185 4.24 22.88 15.30
C SER A 185 4.22 21.83 14.20
N LYS A 186 5.16 21.87 13.24
CA LYS A 186 5.30 20.85 12.20
C LYS A 186 5.67 19.48 12.78
N GLN A 187 6.59 19.43 13.73
CA GLN A 187 6.94 18.19 14.43
C GLN A 187 5.75 17.64 15.22
N LYS A 188 5.01 18.49 15.94
CA LYS A 188 3.80 18.11 16.67
C LYS A 188 2.73 17.52 15.74
N LYS A 189 2.43 18.21 14.63
CA LYS A 189 1.47 17.72 13.62
C LYS A 189 1.88 16.38 13.02
N MET A 190 3.16 16.21 12.62
CA MET A 190 3.66 14.94 12.09
C MET A 190 3.49 13.79 13.10
N ARG A 191 3.69 14.06 14.40
CA ARG A 191 3.52 13.09 15.48
C ARG A 191 2.05 12.71 15.69
N GLU A 192 1.16 13.70 15.69
CA GLU A 192 -0.30 13.49 15.79
C GLU A 192 -0.82 12.69 14.59
N THR A 193 -0.44 13.06 13.37
CA THR A 193 -0.82 12.32 12.15
C THR A 193 -0.30 10.87 12.14
N TYR A 194 0.91 10.62 12.64
CA TYR A 194 1.45 9.25 12.72
C TYR A 194 0.69 8.39 13.75
N ARG A 195 0.33 8.98 14.90
CA ARG A 195 -0.51 8.34 15.93
C ARG A 195 -1.87 7.94 15.35
N ASP A 196 -2.54 8.87 14.70
CA ASP A 196 -3.92 8.69 14.21
C ASP A 196 -4.02 7.66 13.08
N LEU A 197 -2.97 7.51 12.27
CA LEU A 197 -2.97 6.62 11.09
C LEU A 197 -2.47 5.19 11.37
N TYR A 198 -1.54 4.99 12.30
CA TYR A 198 -0.77 3.73 12.38
C TYR A 198 -0.82 3.02 13.74
N ASN A 199 -1.27 3.66 14.82
CA ASN A 199 -1.39 3.00 16.12
C ASN A 199 -2.34 3.76 17.08
N PRO A 200 -3.67 3.64 16.87
CA PRO A 200 -4.66 4.33 17.70
C PRO A 200 -4.75 3.79 19.14
N GLU A 201 -4.23 2.59 19.42
CA GLU A 201 -4.34 1.89 20.72
C GLU A 201 -3.09 2.02 21.61
N LEU A 202 -2.03 2.69 21.16
CA LEU A 202 -0.80 2.80 21.95
C LEU A 202 -1.00 3.78 23.12
N PRO A 203 -0.76 3.36 24.38
CA PRO A 203 -0.98 4.20 25.53
C PRO A 203 -0.05 5.43 25.51
N PRO A 204 -0.54 6.62 25.94
CA PRO A 204 0.23 7.87 25.90
C PRO A 204 1.61 7.81 26.57
N SER A 205 1.76 6.96 27.60
CA SER A 205 2.99 6.80 28.39
C SER A 205 4.18 6.20 27.61
N GLU A 206 3.94 5.27 26.68
CA GLU A 206 5.03 4.69 25.86
C GLU A 206 5.46 5.63 24.72
N LEU A 207 4.52 6.46 24.24
CA LEU A 207 4.79 7.52 23.27
C LEU A 207 5.62 8.66 23.88
N GLU A 208 5.40 8.99 25.16
CA GLU A 208 6.22 9.97 25.88
C GLU A 208 7.68 9.53 25.99
N ASP A 209 7.96 8.22 26.16
CA ASP A 209 9.32 7.70 26.28
C ASP A 209 10.09 7.75 24.94
N VAL A 210 9.43 7.47 23.81
CA VAL A 210 10.03 7.62 22.46
C VAL A 210 10.25 9.10 22.11
N VAL A 211 9.30 9.97 22.48
CA VAL A 211 9.37 11.43 22.26
C VAL A 211 10.44 12.09 23.12
N ALA A 212 10.58 11.68 24.38
CA ALA A 212 11.59 12.19 25.31
C ALA A 212 13.01 11.86 24.86
N ARG A 213 13.21 10.73 24.18
CA ARG A 213 14.53 10.32 23.64
C ARG A 213 14.95 11.09 22.39
N TYR A 214 14.01 11.64 21.61
CA TYR A 214 14.30 12.26 20.30
C TYR A 214 14.32 13.80 20.30
N ASP A 215 13.74 14.46 21.31
CA ASP A 215 13.78 15.91 21.41
C ASP A 215 15.22 16.39 21.66
N SER A 216 15.79 17.08 20.67
CA SER A 216 17.14 17.71 20.67
C SER A 216 17.41 18.66 21.84
N ARG A 217 16.37 18.96 22.63
CA ARG A 217 16.45 19.61 23.95
C ARG A 217 17.23 18.77 24.95
N GLN A 218 17.16 17.45 24.90
CA GLN A 218 17.95 16.58 25.78
C GLN A 218 19.43 16.65 25.42
N GLU A 219 19.84 16.62 24.15
CA GLU A 219 21.28 16.66 23.81
C GLU A 219 21.98 17.96 24.23
N SER A 220 21.35 19.13 24.06
CA SER A 220 21.97 20.39 24.50
C SER A 220 22.00 20.51 26.03
N LYS A 221 20.92 20.08 26.71
CA LYS A 221 20.85 20.00 28.18
C LYS A 221 21.82 18.98 28.75
N ILE A 222 21.92 17.79 28.16
CA ILE A 222 22.85 16.70 28.51
C ILE A 222 24.30 17.13 28.26
N ASN A 223 24.57 17.90 27.21
CA ASN A 223 25.92 18.41 26.95
C ASN A 223 26.32 19.53 27.92
N GLU A 224 25.41 20.44 28.26
CA GLU A 224 25.68 21.52 29.23
C GLU A 224 25.74 21.01 30.67
N LEU A 225 24.77 20.17 31.06
CA LEU A 225 24.80 19.39 32.28
C LEU A 225 26.02 18.48 32.32
N GLY A 226 26.37 17.83 31.21
CA GLY A 226 27.56 16.99 31.08
C GLY A 226 28.85 17.78 31.31
N LYS A 227 28.97 18.98 30.75
CA LYS A 227 30.09 19.90 31.03
C LYS A 227 30.14 20.30 32.51
N LYS A 228 28.99 20.67 33.10
CA LYS A 228 28.88 21.04 34.52
C LYS A 228 29.15 19.87 35.48
N LEU A 229 28.69 18.66 35.14
CA LEU A 229 28.96 17.44 35.91
C LEU A 229 30.42 17.00 35.77
N ASN A 230 31.02 17.17 34.58
CA ASN A 230 32.43 16.86 34.34
C ASN A 230 33.38 17.84 35.05
N SER A 231 32.97 19.11 35.23
CA SER A 231 33.74 20.07 36.03
C SER A 231 33.66 19.78 37.54
N ILE A 232 32.64 19.06 38.02
CA ILE A 232 32.49 18.71 39.44
C ILE A 232 33.38 17.48 39.77
N THR A 233 34.55 17.76 40.32
CA THR A 233 35.51 16.78 40.80
C THR A 233 35.60 16.81 42.32
N ARG A 234 36.28 15.82 42.94
CA ARG A 234 36.51 15.84 44.39
C ARG A 234 37.32 17.08 44.81
N ASN A 235 38.22 17.53 43.94
CA ASN A 235 39.07 18.69 44.17
C ASN A 235 38.24 19.99 44.14
N THR A 236 37.33 20.13 43.17
CA THR A 236 36.45 21.32 43.12
C THR A 236 35.44 21.33 44.26
N ILE A 237 34.89 20.18 44.66
CA ILE A 237 33.99 20.10 45.83
C ILE A 237 34.72 20.50 47.12
N LEU A 238 35.97 20.07 47.29
CA LEU A 238 36.76 20.46 48.45
C LEU A 238 37.12 21.96 48.42
N ALA A 239 37.46 22.50 47.25
CA ALA A 239 37.68 23.94 47.06
C ALA A 239 36.42 24.75 47.38
N ASP A 240 35.26 24.29 46.92
CA ASP A 240 33.97 24.90 47.19
C ASP A 240 33.70 24.94 48.70
N ILE A 241 33.84 23.83 49.42
CA ILE A 241 33.67 23.77 50.88
C ILE A 241 34.62 24.74 51.61
N VAL A 242 35.89 24.80 51.20
CA VAL A 242 36.88 25.71 51.79
C VAL A 242 36.50 27.17 51.52
N ASN A 243 36.08 27.50 50.30
CA ASN A 243 35.67 28.85 49.91
C ASN A 243 34.37 29.29 50.61
N THR A 244 33.37 28.42 50.75
CA THR A 244 32.15 28.72 51.51
C THR A 244 32.48 29.01 52.97
N ALA A 245 33.42 28.26 53.56
CA ALA A 245 33.88 28.47 54.93
C ALA A 245 34.69 29.76 55.10
N LYS A 246 35.52 30.14 54.11
CA LYS A 246 36.25 31.43 54.09
C LYS A 246 35.33 32.65 54.04
N ALA A 247 34.16 32.51 53.42
CA ALA A 247 33.24 33.62 53.16
C ALA A 247 32.41 34.04 54.39
N VAL A 248 32.51 33.34 55.52
CA VAL A 248 31.73 33.61 56.74
C VAL A 248 32.64 34.16 57.83
N GLU A 249 32.31 35.34 58.35
CA GLU A 249 32.95 35.92 59.53
C GLU A 249 32.24 35.38 60.79
N GLY A 250 32.65 34.21 61.29
CA GLY A 250 32.08 33.60 62.50
C GLY A 250 32.30 32.08 62.62
N GLU A 251 31.65 31.45 63.61
CA GLU A 251 31.67 29.98 63.76
C GLU A 251 30.99 29.31 62.56
N VAL A 252 31.75 28.52 61.81
CA VAL A 252 31.22 27.71 60.71
C VAL A 252 30.41 26.56 61.31
N ASN A 253 29.14 26.45 60.94
CA ASN A 253 28.25 25.34 61.30
C ASN A 253 27.66 24.72 60.02
N ALA A 254 26.82 23.69 60.16
CA ALA A 254 26.27 23.00 59.00
C ALA A 254 25.40 23.90 58.10
N SER A 255 24.67 24.89 58.65
CA SER A 255 23.74 25.71 57.85
C SER A 255 24.45 26.61 56.83
N VAL A 256 25.73 26.91 57.04
CA VAL A 256 26.59 27.67 56.10
C VAL A 256 26.67 27.00 54.73
N PHE A 257 26.61 25.66 54.67
CA PHE A 257 26.74 24.91 53.41
C PHE A 257 25.42 24.64 52.70
N GLU A 258 24.27 24.97 53.33
CA GLU A 258 22.94 24.71 52.77
C GLU A 258 22.66 25.45 51.46
N PRO A 259 23.01 26.74 51.27
CA PRO A 259 22.73 27.46 50.03
C PRO A 259 23.38 26.79 48.80
N GLN A 260 24.60 26.28 48.95
CA GLN A 260 25.37 25.69 47.85
C GLN A 260 25.09 24.18 47.71
N PHE A 261 25.16 23.41 48.80
CA PHE A 261 25.10 21.94 48.76
C PHE A 261 23.72 21.38 49.13
N GLY A 262 22.84 22.18 49.74
CA GLY A 262 21.49 21.78 50.14
C GLY A 262 21.43 21.17 51.55
N ALA A 263 20.28 21.29 52.21
CA ALA A 263 20.05 20.84 53.59
C ALA A 263 20.46 19.38 53.85
N ALA A 264 20.23 18.49 52.89
CA ALA A 264 20.56 17.07 53.03
C ALA A 264 22.07 16.76 53.04
N LEU A 265 22.90 17.63 52.44
CA LEU A 265 24.35 17.43 52.29
C LEU A 265 25.17 18.34 53.20
N ALA A 266 24.58 19.39 53.75
CA ALA A 266 25.19 20.37 54.63
C ALA A 266 25.99 19.75 55.80
N ASN A 267 25.40 18.77 56.50
CA ASN A 267 26.08 18.05 57.59
C ASN A 267 27.32 17.28 57.10
N LYS A 268 27.30 16.72 55.88
CA LYS A 268 28.45 16.00 55.31
C LYS A 268 29.55 16.98 54.90
N CYS A 269 29.19 18.15 54.36
CA CYS A 269 30.14 19.22 54.06
C CYS A 269 30.82 19.73 55.33
N PHE A 270 30.06 19.93 56.41
CA PHE A 270 30.58 20.35 57.70
C PHE A 270 31.55 19.32 58.31
N ASN A 271 31.22 18.04 58.24
CA ASN A 271 32.13 16.96 58.69
C ASN A 271 33.44 16.96 57.89
N ILE A 272 33.39 17.17 56.57
CA ILE A 272 34.59 17.27 55.73
C ILE A 272 35.40 18.52 56.10
N TYR A 273 34.74 19.66 56.33
CA TYR A 273 35.37 20.90 56.79
C TYR A 273 36.12 20.69 58.11
N GLN A 274 35.49 20.07 59.12
CA GLN A 274 36.13 19.78 60.40
C GLN A 274 37.38 18.90 60.25
N MET A 275 37.40 17.99 59.27
CA MET A 275 38.56 17.13 59.00
C MET A 275 39.74 17.88 58.37
N VAL A 276 39.50 19.02 57.70
CA VAL A 276 40.53 19.81 57.01
C VAL A 276 40.81 21.17 57.66
N ALA A 277 39.99 21.63 58.60
CA ALA A 277 40.06 22.94 59.25
C ALA A 277 41.42 23.23 59.93
N ASN A 278 42.11 22.19 60.40
CA ASN A 278 43.44 22.32 61.03
C ASN A 278 44.58 22.56 60.02
N ASN A 279 44.33 22.45 58.71
CA ASN A 279 45.33 22.71 57.67
C ASN A 279 45.27 24.19 57.24
N LYS A 280 46.02 25.03 57.95
CA LYS A 280 46.07 26.49 57.74
C LYS A 280 46.41 26.90 56.30
N ALA A 281 47.21 26.11 55.58
CA ALA A 281 47.59 26.39 54.20
C ALA A 281 46.40 26.35 53.20
N LEU A 282 45.30 25.66 53.52
CA LEU A 282 44.07 25.72 52.73
C LEU A 282 43.31 27.04 52.92
N PHE A 283 43.43 27.67 54.08
CA PHE A 283 42.59 28.80 54.49
C PHE A 283 43.29 30.17 54.39
N GLU A 284 44.60 30.22 54.59
CA GLU A 284 45.37 31.48 54.65
C GLU A 284 46.00 31.87 53.29
N GLY A 285 46.10 30.94 52.34
CA GLY A 285 46.73 31.13 51.03
C GLY A 285 45.80 31.59 49.90
N GLY A 286 46.42 32.03 48.80
CA GLY A 286 45.72 32.38 47.55
C GLY A 286 45.15 31.16 46.80
N GLU A 287 44.35 31.38 45.75
CA GLU A 287 43.66 30.29 45.02
C GLU A 287 44.61 29.22 44.46
N ASN A 288 45.81 29.61 44.03
CA ASN A 288 46.84 28.68 43.56
C ASN A 288 47.41 27.79 44.67
N GLU A 289 47.68 28.36 45.85
CA GLU A 289 48.23 27.63 47.01
C GLU A 289 47.20 26.65 47.58
N MET A 290 45.93 27.07 47.62
CA MET A 290 44.81 26.19 47.97
C MET A 290 44.69 25.00 47.01
N ASN A 291 44.79 25.23 45.70
CA ASN A 291 44.70 24.18 44.69
C ASN A 291 45.89 23.19 44.75
N GLU A 292 47.08 23.67 45.12
CA GLU A 292 48.25 22.81 45.38
C GLU A 292 48.04 21.93 46.61
N GLU A 293 47.58 22.48 47.73
CA GLU A 293 47.28 21.71 48.95
C GLU A 293 46.13 20.69 48.74
N ILE A 294 45.09 21.07 48.00
CA ILE A 294 44.01 20.15 47.61
C ILE A 294 44.57 19.00 46.76
N SER A 295 45.54 19.28 45.87
CA SER A 295 46.19 18.25 45.04
C SER A 295 47.09 17.30 45.84
N LYS A 296 47.61 17.74 47.00
CA LYS A 296 48.31 16.86 47.95
C LYS A 296 47.35 15.91 48.67
N ILE A 297 46.13 16.35 49.00
CA ILE A 297 45.09 15.51 49.64
C ILE A 297 44.42 14.59 48.60
N LEU A 298 44.23 15.07 47.38
CA LEU A 298 43.56 14.39 46.28
C LEU A 298 44.46 14.35 45.04
N PRO A 299 45.37 13.35 44.94
CA PRO A 299 46.30 13.26 43.82
C PRO A 299 45.57 13.01 42.51
N LYS A 300 46.04 13.66 41.43
CA LYS A 300 45.62 13.40 40.06
C LYS A 300 46.38 12.18 39.53
N TYR A 301 45.71 11.30 38.79
CA TYR A 301 46.31 10.10 38.22
C TYR A 301 46.44 10.26 36.70
N VAL A 302 47.64 10.02 36.17
CA VAL A 302 47.93 10.00 34.73
C VAL A 302 48.52 8.62 34.41
N ASN A 303 47.92 7.90 33.45
CA ASN A 303 48.31 6.53 33.09
C ASN A 303 48.43 5.55 34.28
N GLY A 304 47.57 5.71 35.29
CA GLY A 304 47.53 4.84 36.46
C GLY A 304 48.49 5.20 37.60
N GLN A 305 49.32 6.25 37.47
CA GLN A 305 50.21 6.70 38.54
C GLN A 305 49.82 8.08 39.10
N PRO A 306 49.93 8.32 40.42
CA PRO A 306 49.66 9.62 41.02
C PRO A 306 50.75 10.64 40.67
N GLN A 307 50.35 11.84 40.32
CA GLN A 307 51.23 12.94 39.94
C GLN A 307 51.45 13.90 41.12
N GLY A 308 52.71 14.17 41.46
CA GLY A 308 53.10 15.12 42.52
C GLY A 308 53.31 14.49 43.91
N LYS A 309 53.58 15.33 44.92
CA LYS A 309 53.66 14.91 46.33
C LYS A 309 52.25 14.82 46.91
N PHE A 310 51.93 13.74 47.65
CA PHE A 310 50.59 13.52 48.21
C PHE A 310 50.63 12.98 49.63
N TYR A 311 49.55 13.20 50.37
CA TYR A 311 49.34 12.65 51.71
C TYR A 311 48.80 11.21 51.58
N ASP A 312 49.50 10.24 52.18
CA ASP A 312 49.07 8.83 52.28
C ASP A 312 48.65 8.45 53.72
N ASP A 313 48.12 9.42 54.46
CA ASP A 313 47.71 9.24 55.84
C ASP A 313 46.23 8.82 55.98
N THR A 314 45.89 8.27 57.14
CA THR A 314 44.52 7.81 57.43
C THR A 314 43.50 8.95 57.34
N LYS A 315 43.92 10.20 57.58
CA LYS A 315 43.04 11.39 57.46
C LYS A 315 42.73 11.71 55.99
N ALA A 316 43.71 11.77 55.10
CA ALA A 316 43.47 11.98 53.67
C ALA A 316 42.61 10.85 53.07
N LYS A 317 42.80 9.60 53.51
CA LYS A 317 41.94 8.47 53.12
C LYS A 317 40.47 8.66 53.54
N LYS A 318 40.23 9.09 54.79
CA LYS A 318 38.86 9.37 55.28
C LYS A 318 38.23 10.57 54.57
N VAL A 319 38.99 11.64 54.29
CA VAL A 319 38.51 12.81 53.53
C VAL A 319 38.14 12.40 52.09
N LYS A 320 38.97 11.59 51.44
CA LYS A 320 38.72 11.05 50.09
C LYS A 320 37.45 10.20 50.05
N GLN A 321 37.20 9.38 51.07
CA GLN A 321 35.99 8.56 51.19
C GLN A 321 34.74 9.45 51.37
N ALA A 322 34.77 10.38 52.33
CA ALA A 322 33.67 11.30 52.59
C ALA A 322 33.32 12.17 51.36
N LEU A 323 34.33 12.68 50.65
CA LEU A 323 34.15 13.42 49.40
C LEU A 323 33.58 12.57 48.27
N SER A 324 33.88 11.27 48.23
CA SER A 324 33.31 10.36 47.23
C SER A 324 31.81 10.12 47.48
N GLU A 325 31.40 10.01 48.74
CA GLU A 325 29.98 9.90 49.12
C GLU A 325 29.23 11.22 48.89
N LEU A 326 29.85 12.35 49.25
CA LEU A 326 29.29 13.68 49.01
C LEU A 326 29.13 13.97 47.51
N LYS A 327 30.13 13.61 46.69
CA LYS A 327 30.10 13.80 45.24
C LYS A 327 28.88 13.15 44.61
N SER A 328 28.55 11.91 44.97
CA SER A 328 27.38 11.22 44.42
C SER A 328 26.07 11.95 44.75
N GLY A 329 25.91 12.43 45.99
CA GLY A 329 24.74 13.21 46.40
C GLY A 329 24.68 14.60 45.75
N TYR A 330 25.83 15.29 45.63
CA TYR A 330 25.90 16.62 45.05
C TYR A 330 25.65 16.62 43.53
N LEU A 331 26.18 15.62 42.82
CA LEU A 331 25.85 15.42 41.40
C LEU A 331 24.35 15.18 41.19
N GLU A 332 23.69 14.46 42.10
CA GLU A 332 22.25 14.22 42.03
C GLU A 332 21.43 15.49 42.31
N LYS A 333 21.86 16.32 43.27
CA LYS A 333 21.28 17.66 43.48
C LYS A 333 21.41 18.53 42.25
N VAL A 334 22.61 18.64 41.67
CA VAL A 334 22.85 19.45 40.46
C VAL A 334 22.00 18.96 39.28
N ARG A 335 21.74 17.65 39.18
CA ARG A 335 20.78 17.11 38.19
C ARG A 335 19.34 17.52 38.47
N LYS A 336 18.90 17.53 39.74
CA LYS A 336 17.55 17.96 40.13
C LYS A 336 17.34 19.46 39.92
N ASP A 337 18.27 20.30 40.38
CA ASP A 337 18.22 21.76 40.21
C ASP A 337 18.20 22.15 38.72
N HIS A 338 18.97 21.44 37.88
CA HIS A 338 18.97 21.65 36.42
C HIS A 338 17.69 21.16 35.73
N LYS A 339 16.97 20.19 36.30
CA LYS A 339 15.64 19.79 35.80
C LYS A 339 14.59 20.86 36.10
N GLU A 340 14.73 21.58 37.20
CA GLU A 340 13.77 22.59 37.68
C GLU A 340 13.98 23.99 37.05
N GLN A 341 15.21 24.37 36.71
CA GLN A 341 15.53 25.63 36.02
C GLN A 341 15.61 25.45 34.50
N ALA A 342 14.46 25.45 33.82
CA ALA A 342 14.44 25.44 32.36
C ALA A 342 14.88 26.82 31.79
N PRO A 343 15.86 26.89 30.86
CA PRO A 343 16.18 28.14 30.19
C PRO A 343 14.96 28.68 29.44
N SER A 344 14.80 30.01 29.45
CA SER A 344 13.70 30.67 28.73
C SER A 344 13.73 30.34 27.25
N GLU A 345 12.57 30.29 26.61
CA GLU A 345 12.47 29.94 25.19
C GLU A 345 13.31 30.88 24.30
N ASP A 346 13.41 32.16 24.67
CA ASP A 346 14.21 33.16 23.96
C ASP A 346 15.73 32.89 24.03
N ALA A 347 16.24 32.44 25.18
CA ALA A 347 17.65 32.08 25.33
C ALA A 347 18.01 30.86 24.46
N ILE A 348 17.09 29.89 24.35
CA ILE A 348 17.23 28.71 23.50
C ILE A 348 17.23 29.12 22.02
N VAL A 349 16.28 29.96 21.62
CA VAL A 349 16.14 30.44 20.23
C VAL A 349 17.36 31.24 19.80
N SER A 350 17.87 32.12 20.65
CA SER A 350 19.09 32.91 20.39
C SER A 350 20.33 32.02 20.19
N THR A 351 20.51 31.05 21.08
CA THR A 351 21.62 30.08 21.00
C THR A 351 21.52 29.18 19.77
N TRP A 352 20.30 28.83 19.35
CA TRP A 352 20.06 28.05 18.15
C TRP A 352 20.41 28.82 16.88
N VAL A 353 19.98 30.08 16.77
CA VAL A 353 20.25 30.91 15.58
C VAL A 353 21.74 31.22 15.41
N SER A 354 22.48 31.43 16.50
CA SER A 354 23.92 31.71 16.43
C SER A 354 24.73 30.54 15.84
N ARG A 355 24.24 29.31 15.98
CA ARG A 355 24.85 28.09 15.42
C ARG A 355 24.54 27.88 13.93
N LEU A 356 23.63 28.66 13.33
CA LEU A 356 23.26 28.51 11.92
C LEU A 356 24.28 29.19 10.99
N ILE A 357 25.09 28.34 10.33
CA ILE A 357 26.13 28.75 9.37
C ILE A 357 25.60 28.62 7.93
N LYS A 358 25.85 29.64 7.09
CA LYS A 358 25.51 29.59 5.66
C LYS A 358 26.56 28.77 4.91
N HIS A 359 26.12 27.94 3.97
CA HIS A 359 27.02 27.25 3.06
C HIS A 359 27.60 28.24 2.01
N PRO A 360 28.88 28.13 1.62
CA PRO A 360 29.45 28.89 0.50
C PRO A 360 28.72 28.60 -0.82
N LYS A 361 28.87 29.44 -1.85
CA LYS A 361 28.31 29.12 -3.17
C LYS A 361 29.04 27.91 -3.77
N LEU A 362 28.29 27.03 -4.43
CA LEU A 362 28.89 25.93 -5.18
C LEU A 362 29.65 26.45 -6.41
N PRO A 363 30.74 25.77 -6.83
CA PRO A 363 31.48 26.10 -8.05
C PRO A 363 30.61 25.98 -9.30
N SER A 364 31.04 26.58 -10.41
CA SER A 364 30.28 26.50 -11.68
C SER A 364 30.22 25.07 -12.22
N TRP A 365 29.20 24.75 -13.03
CA TRP A 365 29.05 23.39 -13.58
C TRP A 365 30.25 22.99 -14.46
N SER A 366 30.83 23.93 -15.20
CA SER A 366 32.01 23.68 -16.05
C SER A 366 33.21 23.23 -15.21
N GLU A 367 33.48 23.87 -14.08
CA GLU A 367 34.57 23.48 -13.16
C GLU A 367 34.32 22.11 -12.53
N VAL A 368 33.06 21.78 -12.21
CA VAL A 368 32.69 20.47 -11.67
C VAL A 368 32.86 19.37 -12.70
N GLN A 369 32.55 19.65 -13.96
CA GLN A 369 32.70 18.68 -15.05
C GLN A 369 34.17 18.34 -15.32
N GLU A 370 35.09 19.31 -15.20
CA GLU A 370 36.53 19.07 -15.32
C GLU A 370 37.11 18.31 -14.12
N LYS A 371 36.74 18.70 -12.89
CA LYS A 371 37.31 18.13 -11.66
C LYS A 371 36.66 16.81 -11.23
N GLY A 372 35.44 16.52 -11.70
CA GLY A 372 34.67 15.33 -11.35
C GLY A 372 34.13 15.30 -9.90
N ALA A 373 34.39 16.35 -9.10
CA ALA A 373 33.97 16.44 -7.70
C ALA A 373 33.81 17.89 -7.22
N TYR A 374 33.03 18.08 -6.15
CA TYR A 374 32.85 19.37 -5.47
C TYR A 374 32.60 19.17 -3.97
N LYS A 375 32.86 20.22 -3.18
CA LYS A 375 32.68 20.20 -1.72
C LYS A 375 31.28 20.68 -1.32
N VAL A 376 30.65 19.94 -0.42
CA VAL A 376 29.37 20.29 0.20
C VAL A 376 29.51 20.18 1.72
N ASP A 377 29.02 21.17 2.44
CA ASP A 377 29.09 21.25 3.91
C ASP A 377 27.74 21.67 4.50
N LEU A 378 26.75 20.80 4.37
CA LEU A 378 25.43 20.96 4.97
C LEU A 378 25.39 20.28 6.34
N PRO A 379 24.43 20.63 7.23
CA PRO A 379 24.30 19.97 8.53
C PRO A 379 24.06 18.46 8.44
N TRP A 380 23.36 18.01 7.39
CA TRP A 380 23.00 16.60 7.15
C TRP A 380 23.87 15.90 6.10
N GLN A 381 24.81 16.61 5.47
CA GLN A 381 25.58 16.08 4.34
C GLN A 381 26.94 16.77 4.21
N LYS A 382 28.03 16.00 4.27
CA LYS A 382 29.42 16.47 4.15
C LYS A 382 30.10 16.10 2.83
N SER A 383 29.39 15.38 1.98
CA SER A 383 29.84 14.85 0.69
C SER A 383 28.84 15.19 -0.41
N MET A 384 29.13 14.84 -1.67
CA MET A 384 28.17 15.02 -2.77
C MET A 384 26.94 14.14 -2.57
N TRP A 385 25.75 14.64 -2.92
CA TRP A 385 24.51 13.89 -2.72
C TRP A 385 24.54 12.55 -3.45
N GLY A 386 24.51 11.46 -2.67
CA GLY A 386 24.50 10.09 -3.18
C GLY A 386 25.82 9.58 -3.72
N LEU A 387 26.91 10.32 -3.55
CA LEU A 387 28.24 10.03 -4.07
C LEU A 387 29.33 10.25 -3.01
N GLU A 388 29.04 9.92 -1.74
CA GLU A 388 30.06 9.83 -0.68
C GLU A 388 31.21 8.89 -1.05
N ASP A 389 30.93 7.72 -1.61
CA ASP A 389 31.91 6.81 -2.21
C ASP A 389 31.53 6.54 -3.68
N PRO A 390 32.11 7.29 -4.63
CA PRO A 390 31.83 7.11 -6.05
C PRO A 390 32.29 5.77 -6.63
N SER A 391 33.13 4.99 -5.93
CA SER A 391 33.56 3.67 -6.42
C SER A 391 32.43 2.64 -6.33
N LYS A 392 31.50 2.83 -5.39
CA LYS A 392 30.40 1.89 -5.14
C LYS A 392 29.29 2.00 -6.20
N PRO A 393 28.58 0.90 -6.50
CA PRO A 393 27.56 0.87 -7.55
C PRO A 393 26.17 1.39 -7.12
N TYR A 394 26.04 1.86 -5.87
CA TYR A 394 24.78 2.26 -5.24
C TYR A 394 24.88 3.66 -4.62
N PHE A 395 23.75 4.21 -4.17
CA PHE A 395 23.71 5.48 -3.46
C PHE A 395 24.49 5.41 -2.15
N THR A 396 25.41 6.34 -1.91
CA THR A 396 26.25 6.39 -0.70
C THR A 396 26.05 7.72 0.04
N PRO A 397 25.79 7.72 1.37
CA PRO A 397 25.71 6.55 2.26
C PRO A 397 24.49 5.67 1.94
N TRP A 398 24.64 4.36 2.13
CA TRP A 398 23.59 3.41 1.72
C TRP A 398 22.27 3.75 2.39
N ARG A 399 21.22 3.89 1.57
CA ARG A 399 19.84 4.07 2.04
C ARG A 399 18.91 3.12 1.31
N PRO A 400 17.90 2.57 1.99
CA PRO A 400 16.95 1.66 1.38
C PRO A 400 16.17 2.35 0.27
N ARG A 401 15.79 1.58 -0.74
CA ARG A 401 14.90 2.03 -1.81
C ARG A 401 13.60 2.58 -1.24
N GLN A 402 13.14 3.71 -1.77
CA GLN A 402 11.97 4.48 -1.30
C GLN A 402 10.70 3.66 -0.99
N PHE A 403 10.45 2.59 -1.75
CA PHE A 403 9.24 1.77 -1.64
C PHE A 403 9.54 0.31 -1.26
N ILE A 404 10.61 0.05 -0.51
CA ILE A 404 10.96 -1.31 -0.10
C ILE A 404 9.98 -1.92 0.91
N ALA A 405 9.49 -1.11 1.86
CA ALA A 405 8.67 -1.56 2.99
C ALA A 405 7.44 -2.42 2.60
N PRO A 406 6.56 -2.02 1.66
CA PRO A 406 5.37 -2.82 1.31
C PRO A 406 5.68 -4.17 0.67
N PHE A 407 6.93 -4.41 0.25
CA PHE A 407 7.37 -5.66 -0.36
C PHE A 407 8.28 -6.48 0.56
N ALA A 408 8.65 -5.95 1.72
CA ALA A 408 9.54 -6.60 2.67
C ALA A 408 8.81 -7.71 3.44
N VAL A 409 8.46 -8.79 2.72
CA VAL A 409 7.78 -9.94 3.30
C VAL A 409 8.76 -11.10 3.40
N LEU A 410 9.10 -11.48 4.63
CA LEU A 410 10.06 -12.56 4.90
C LEU A 410 9.41 -13.93 4.67
N PRO A 411 9.99 -14.79 3.80
CA PRO A 411 9.49 -16.14 3.55
C PRO A 411 9.76 -17.07 4.74
N LYS A 412 8.81 -17.94 5.08
CA LYS A 412 8.98 -18.96 6.15
C LYS A 412 9.87 -20.14 5.77
N HIS A 413 10.05 -20.38 4.47
CA HIS A 413 10.77 -21.53 3.94
C HIS A 413 12.26 -21.26 3.67
N ILE A 414 12.72 -20.01 3.91
CA ILE A 414 14.11 -19.58 3.72
C ILE A 414 14.55 -18.84 4.97
N GLU A 415 15.66 -19.26 5.57
CA GLU A 415 16.30 -18.54 6.67
C GLU A 415 17.35 -17.58 6.12
N ILE A 416 17.35 -16.31 6.52
CA ILE A 416 18.12 -15.25 5.85
C ILE A 416 19.03 -14.53 6.83
N SER A 417 20.31 -14.42 6.49
CA SER A 417 21.27 -13.53 7.14
C SER A 417 21.65 -12.37 6.23
N PHE A 418 21.06 -11.20 6.47
CA PHE A 418 21.36 -9.98 5.70
C PHE A 418 22.78 -9.45 5.91
N ARG A 419 23.39 -9.71 7.08
CA ARG A 419 24.76 -9.27 7.39
C ARG A 419 25.78 -9.90 6.43
N THR A 420 25.59 -11.17 6.10
CA THR A 420 26.51 -11.91 5.22
C THR A 420 25.94 -12.13 3.82
N CYS A 421 24.70 -11.72 3.54
CA CYS A 421 23.99 -12.02 2.30
C CYS A 421 23.92 -13.53 1.98
N HIS A 422 23.75 -14.35 3.02
CA HIS A 422 23.55 -15.80 2.92
C HIS A 422 22.11 -16.16 3.29
N ALA A 423 21.59 -17.21 2.67
CA ALA A 423 20.28 -17.74 2.97
C ALA A 423 20.28 -19.28 2.86
N VAL A 424 19.53 -19.93 3.75
CA VAL A 424 19.37 -21.39 3.77
C VAL A 424 17.98 -21.73 3.27
N TYR A 425 17.90 -22.56 2.24
CA TYR A 425 16.63 -23.10 1.76
C TYR A 425 16.18 -24.22 2.69
N MET A 426 15.37 -23.89 3.70
CA MET A 426 15.03 -24.82 4.78
C MET A 426 14.14 -25.96 4.32
N ARG A 427 13.16 -25.65 3.45
CA ARG A 427 12.17 -26.62 2.94
C ARG A 427 11.45 -26.10 1.70
N ASN A 428 10.68 -26.98 1.07
CA ASN A 428 9.69 -26.55 0.08
C ASN A 428 8.54 -25.82 0.79
N PRO A 429 7.97 -24.75 0.20
CA PRO A 429 6.76 -24.11 0.72
C PRO A 429 5.62 -25.12 0.82
N VAL A 430 4.83 -25.02 1.89
CA VAL A 430 3.68 -25.90 2.15
C VAL A 430 2.46 -25.09 2.57
N ALA A 431 1.27 -25.66 2.43
CA ALA A 431 0.02 -25.12 2.99
C ALA A 431 -0.24 -25.71 4.38
N ARG A 432 -0.80 -24.89 5.28
CA ARG A 432 -1.16 -25.22 6.66
C ARG A 432 -2.59 -24.74 6.95
N PRO A 433 -3.26 -25.20 8.02
CA PRO A 433 -4.51 -24.59 8.47
C PRO A 433 -4.39 -23.05 8.56
N GLY A 434 -5.28 -22.32 7.88
CA GLY A 434 -5.35 -20.86 7.88
C GLY A 434 -4.29 -20.12 7.03
N GLU A 435 -3.22 -20.78 6.57
CA GLU A 435 -2.13 -20.10 5.86
C GLU A 435 -1.42 -20.92 4.77
N SER A 436 -0.71 -20.21 3.88
CA SER A 436 0.19 -20.83 2.89
C SER A 436 1.53 -20.10 2.94
N GLU A 437 2.63 -20.86 2.83
CA GLU A 437 3.98 -20.30 2.79
C GLU A 437 4.32 -19.64 1.45
N LEU A 438 3.45 -19.80 0.45
CA LEU A 438 3.48 -18.99 -0.77
C LEU A 438 2.86 -17.63 -0.53
N LEU A 439 3.62 -16.58 -0.83
CA LEU A 439 3.14 -15.21 -0.79
C LEU A 439 2.01 -15.03 -1.81
N LYS A 440 0.82 -14.73 -1.30
CA LYS A 440 -0.47 -14.69 -2.00
C LYS A 440 -0.43 -13.71 -3.19
N SER A 441 -0.86 -14.16 -4.38
CA SER A 441 -1.51 -13.29 -5.37
C SER A 441 -2.98 -13.12 -4.99
N LYS A 442 -3.58 -11.93 -5.13
CA LYS A 442 -4.98 -11.66 -4.77
C LYS A 442 -5.99 -12.39 -5.69
N PHE A 443 -6.20 -13.71 -5.58
CA PHE A 443 -7.30 -14.44 -6.27
C PHE A 443 -7.89 -15.56 -5.39
N PRO A 444 -9.22 -15.74 -5.29
CA PRO A 444 -9.83 -16.87 -4.61
C PRO A 444 -10.07 -18.04 -5.60
N ALA A 445 -9.70 -19.25 -5.18
CA ALA A 445 -9.96 -20.50 -5.89
C ALA A 445 -11.45 -20.85 -6.04
N SER A 446 -12.34 -20.10 -5.38
CA SER A 446 -13.77 -20.38 -5.29
C SER A 446 -14.48 -20.36 -6.65
N GLN A 447 -13.99 -19.57 -7.60
CA GLN A 447 -14.71 -19.40 -8.86
C GLN A 447 -14.39 -20.46 -9.92
N ALA A 448 -13.13 -20.87 -9.96
CA ALA A 448 -12.69 -22.05 -10.70
C ALA A 448 -13.37 -23.33 -10.20
N ALA A 449 -13.75 -23.37 -8.92
CA ALA A 449 -14.57 -24.45 -8.38
C ALA A 449 -16.05 -24.30 -8.80
N GLN A 450 -16.61 -23.09 -8.72
CA GLN A 450 -18.02 -22.84 -9.01
C GLN A 450 -18.42 -23.21 -10.44
N GLU A 451 -17.59 -22.90 -11.42
CA GLU A 451 -17.98 -23.18 -12.81
C GLU A 451 -17.62 -24.58 -13.28
N LEU A 452 -16.66 -25.26 -12.62
CA LEU A 452 -16.51 -26.69 -12.80
C LEU A 452 -17.76 -27.39 -12.26
N ARG A 453 -18.29 -26.92 -11.13
CA ARG A 453 -19.55 -27.41 -10.57
C ARG A 453 -20.71 -27.20 -11.56
N TRP A 454 -20.85 -26.04 -12.19
CA TRP A 454 -21.88 -25.84 -13.22
C TRP A 454 -21.69 -26.72 -14.45
N ILE A 455 -20.47 -26.88 -14.98
CA ILE A 455 -20.19 -27.84 -16.07
C ILE A 455 -20.61 -29.26 -15.67
N GLN A 456 -20.32 -29.65 -14.42
CA GLN A 456 -20.65 -30.97 -13.91
C GLN A 456 -22.14 -31.20 -13.70
N GLN A 457 -22.89 -30.14 -13.37
CA GLN A 457 -24.33 -30.18 -13.16
C GLN A 457 -25.12 -30.15 -14.48
N GLU A 458 -24.69 -29.32 -15.43
CA GLU A 458 -25.45 -29.01 -16.64
C GLU A 458 -25.08 -29.91 -17.84
N LEU A 459 -23.87 -30.46 -17.86
CA LEU A 459 -23.39 -31.30 -18.97
C LEU A 459 -23.16 -32.76 -18.55
N PRO A 460 -23.39 -33.73 -19.46
CA PRO A 460 -23.07 -35.12 -19.19
C PRO A 460 -21.55 -35.29 -19.00
N LYS A 461 -21.16 -36.27 -18.17
CA LYS A 461 -19.75 -36.51 -17.79
C LYS A 461 -18.80 -36.66 -18.99
N SER A 462 -19.28 -37.22 -20.10
CA SER A 462 -18.51 -37.36 -21.34
C SER A 462 -18.08 -36.02 -21.95
N GLN A 463 -18.82 -34.94 -21.68
CA GLN A 463 -18.56 -33.60 -22.24
C GLN A 463 -17.73 -32.70 -21.32
N TRP A 464 -17.47 -33.09 -20.06
CA TRP A 464 -16.78 -32.24 -19.09
C TRP A 464 -15.38 -31.83 -19.56
N HIS A 465 -14.62 -32.76 -20.13
CA HIS A 465 -13.27 -32.46 -20.60
C HIS A 465 -13.31 -31.43 -21.72
N THR A 466 -14.14 -31.66 -22.74
CA THR A 466 -14.33 -30.74 -23.87
C THR A 466 -14.86 -29.38 -23.41
N ALA A 467 -15.81 -29.35 -22.47
CA ALA A 467 -16.33 -28.12 -21.89
C ALA A 467 -15.24 -27.34 -21.14
N VAL A 468 -14.40 -28.03 -20.37
CA VAL A 468 -13.25 -27.40 -19.69
C VAL A 468 -12.22 -26.90 -20.69
N GLU A 469 -11.98 -27.60 -21.81
CA GLU A 469 -11.08 -27.18 -22.89
C GLU A 469 -11.60 -25.99 -23.69
N LEU A 470 -12.88 -26.00 -24.08
CA LEU A 470 -13.54 -24.87 -24.74
C LEU A 470 -13.50 -23.66 -23.82
N ARG A 471 -13.81 -23.88 -22.54
CA ARG A 471 -13.71 -22.83 -21.55
C ARG A 471 -12.28 -22.35 -21.48
N ALA A 472 -11.28 -23.24 -21.37
CA ALA A 472 -9.82 -22.97 -21.45
C ALA A 472 -9.34 -22.22 -22.71
N ARG A 473 -10.21 -21.93 -23.68
CA ARG A 473 -9.92 -21.14 -24.88
C ARG A 473 -10.69 -19.82 -24.96
N LEU A 474 -11.18 -19.27 -23.86
CA LEU A 474 -12.03 -18.06 -23.86
C LEU A 474 -13.49 -18.29 -24.28
N VAL A 475 -13.95 -19.46 -24.73
CA VAL A 475 -15.36 -19.62 -25.15
C VAL A 475 -16.29 -19.36 -23.96
N PRO A 476 -17.22 -18.39 -23.99
CA PRO A 476 -18.12 -18.08 -22.87
C PRO A 476 -18.79 -19.32 -22.28
N LEU A 477 -18.93 -19.40 -20.95
CA LEU A 477 -19.50 -20.60 -20.32
C LEU A 477 -20.93 -20.85 -20.83
N GLN A 478 -21.70 -19.79 -21.03
CA GLN A 478 -23.09 -19.85 -21.49
C GLN A 478 -23.22 -20.49 -22.89
N TYR A 479 -22.24 -20.29 -23.78
CA TYR A 479 -22.20 -20.98 -25.07
C TYR A 479 -21.79 -22.46 -24.93
N ILE A 480 -20.99 -22.80 -23.92
CA ILE A 480 -20.58 -24.18 -23.63
C ILE A 480 -21.74 -24.97 -23.00
N LEU A 481 -22.46 -24.36 -22.05
CA LEU A 481 -23.65 -24.94 -21.43
C LEU A 481 -24.87 -24.89 -22.37
N GLY A 482 -24.85 -23.96 -23.33
CA GLY A 482 -25.92 -23.74 -24.30
C GLY A 482 -27.11 -22.95 -23.78
N SER A 483 -27.11 -22.54 -22.50
CA SER A 483 -28.16 -21.72 -21.89
C SER A 483 -27.68 -21.01 -20.63
N GLN A 484 -28.49 -20.06 -20.15
CA GLN A 484 -28.39 -19.49 -18.81
C GLN A 484 -29.78 -19.10 -18.27
N PRO A 485 -29.93 -18.92 -16.95
CA PRO A 485 -31.13 -18.34 -16.38
C PRO A 485 -31.26 -16.84 -16.70
N PHE A 486 -32.50 -16.36 -16.77
CA PHE A 486 -32.86 -14.93 -16.83
C PHE A 486 -34.22 -14.75 -16.15
N GLY A 487 -34.21 -14.35 -14.88
CA GLY A 487 -35.35 -14.47 -13.97
C GLY A 487 -35.83 -15.92 -13.90
N ASP A 488 -37.12 -16.12 -14.10
CA ASP A 488 -37.71 -17.46 -14.14
C ASP A 488 -37.49 -18.18 -15.47
N LEU A 489 -36.88 -17.56 -16.48
CA LEU A 489 -36.72 -18.12 -17.81
C LEU A 489 -35.38 -18.85 -17.97
N THR A 490 -35.37 -19.85 -18.86
CA THR A 490 -34.12 -20.46 -19.34
C THR A 490 -33.88 -20.01 -20.76
N ILE A 491 -32.84 -19.21 -20.96
CA ILE A 491 -32.51 -18.60 -22.26
C ILE A 491 -31.36 -19.39 -22.90
N LYS A 492 -31.62 -20.03 -24.03
CA LYS A 492 -30.60 -20.64 -24.89
C LYS A 492 -29.64 -19.57 -25.39
N CYS A 493 -28.36 -19.91 -25.36
CA CYS A 493 -27.25 -19.06 -25.76
C CYS A 493 -26.51 -19.75 -26.91
N LYS A 494 -26.32 -19.04 -28.04
CA LYS A 494 -25.59 -19.54 -29.21
C LYS A 494 -24.60 -18.48 -29.71
N PRO A 495 -23.44 -18.90 -30.26
CA PRO A 495 -22.54 -17.98 -30.95
C PRO A 495 -23.27 -17.19 -32.03
N GLY A 496 -22.91 -15.91 -32.20
CA GLY A 496 -23.60 -15.00 -33.13
C GLY A 496 -24.76 -14.21 -32.51
N VAL A 497 -25.10 -14.45 -31.25
CA VAL A 497 -26.11 -13.69 -30.49
C VAL A 497 -25.56 -13.29 -29.12
N LEU A 498 -25.79 -12.05 -28.67
CA LEU A 498 -25.33 -11.55 -27.38
C LEU A 498 -25.83 -12.43 -26.24
N ILE A 499 -24.94 -12.74 -25.29
CA ILE A 499 -25.31 -13.47 -24.07
C ILE A 499 -26.08 -12.51 -23.15
N PRO A 500 -27.30 -12.84 -22.69
CA PRO A 500 -28.02 -12.02 -21.72
C PRO A 500 -27.14 -11.64 -20.52
N ARG A 501 -27.22 -10.40 -20.05
CA ARG A 501 -26.40 -9.94 -18.92
C ARG A 501 -27.23 -9.90 -17.65
N ASN A 502 -26.59 -10.19 -16.52
CA ASN A 502 -27.23 -10.07 -15.20
C ASN A 502 -27.65 -8.62 -14.92
N ASP A 503 -26.88 -7.63 -15.39
CA ASP A 503 -27.23 -6.22 -15.25
C ASP A 503 -28.53 -5.91 -16.03
N THR A 504 -28.76 -6.59 -17.15
CA THR A 504 -30.02 -6.52 -17.93
C THR A 504 -31.18 -7.22 -17.20
N GLU A 505 -30.92 -8.37 -16.59
CA GLU A 505 -31.89 -9.11 -15.77
C GLU A 505 -32.39 -8.28 -14.59
N GLU A 506 -31.47 -7.58 -13.92
CA GLU A 506 -31.75 -6.76 -12.75
C GLU A 506 -32.82 -5.69 -13.03
N TRP A 507 -32.62 -4.89 -14.08
CA TRP A 507 -33.58 -3.84 -14.44
C TRP A 507 -34.86 -4.41 -15.05
N CYS A 508 -34.79 -5.57 -15.72
CA CYS A 508 -36.00 -6.24 -16.23
C CYS A 508 -36.92 -6.71 -15.10
N GLU A 509 -36.37 -7.28 -14.03
CA GLU A 509 -37.17 -7.73 -12.89
C GLU A 509 -37.77 -6.56 -12.11
N GLU A 510 -37.01 -5.48 -11.95
CA GLU A 510 -37.50 -4.22 -11.39
C GLU A 510 -38.65 -3.63 -12.22
N LEU A 511 -38.46 -3.56 -13.55
CA LEU A 511 -39.51 -3.12 -14.47
C LEU A 511 -40.75 -4.01 -14.38
N LYS A 512 -40.59 -5.33 -14.28
CA LYS A 512 -41.73 -6.24 -14.12
C LYS A 512 -42.54 -5.94 -12.87
N GLN A 513 -41.90 -5.63 -11.75
CA GLN A 513 -42.58 -5.28 -10.51
C GLN A 513 -43.39 -3.98 -10.64
N ILE A 514 -42.85 -2.99 -11.36
CA ILE A 514 -43.55 -1.72 -11.62
C ILE A 514 -44.75 -1.98 -12.53
N ILE A 515 -44.52 -2.63 -13.68
CA ILE A 515 -45.57 -2.89 -14.67
C ILE A 515 -46.67 -3.78 -14.08
N SER A 516 -46.35 -4.79 -13.26
CA SER A 516 -47.37 -5.67 -12.65
C SER A 516 -48.42 -4.95 -11.80
N LYS A 517 -48.14 -3.73 -11.35
CA LYS A 517 -49.05 -2.89 -10.55
C LYS A 517 -49.94 -2.00 -11.41
N CYS A 518 -49.72 -1.95 -12.71
CA CYS A 518 -50.53 -1.18 -13.65
C CYS A 518 -51.85 -1.89 -13.95
N GLY A 519 -52.96 -1.15 -13.88
CA GLY A 519 -54.31 -1.68 -14.12
C GLY A 519 -54.61 -1.97 -15.60
N GLU A 520 -54.03 -1.19 -16.53
CA GLU A 520 -54.25 -1.37 -17.97
C GLU A 520 -53.23 -2.34 -18.59
N PRO A 521 -53.65 -3.24 -19.50
CA PRO A 521 -52.73 -4.15 -20.16
C PRO A 521 -51.68 -3.43 -21.03
N ALA A 522 -50.40 -3.65 -20.76
CA ALA A 522 -49.31 -3.05 -21.52
C ALA A 522 -49.09 -3.79 -22.86
N GLU A 523 -48.90 -3.03 -23.94
CA GLU A 523 -48.33 -3.52 -25.19
C GLU A 523 -46.88 -3.03 -25.28
N VAL A 524 -45.96 -3.97 -25.44
CA VAL A 524 -44.52 -3.73 -25.40
C VAL A 524 -43.94 -3.90 -26.79
N VAL A 525 -43.07 -2.97 -27.17
CA VAL A 525 -42.20 -3.13 -28.34
C VAL A 525 -40.74 -3.13 -27.89
N GLU A 526 -39.97 -4.08 -28.40
CA GLU A 526 -38.56 -4.23 -28.10
C GLU A 526 -37.75 -4.13 -29.40
N TYR A 527 -36.71 -3.31 -29.41
CA TYR A 527 -35.70 -3.31 -30.46
C TYR A 527 -34.38 -3.87 -29.95
N CYS A 528 -33.60 -4.47 -30.86
CA CYS A 528 -32.34 -5.16 -30.55
C CYS A 528 -32.57 -6.34 -29.59
N THR A 529 -33.60 -7.15 -29.85
CA THR A 529 -34.06 -8.20 -28.92
C THR A 529 -33.03 -9.30 -28.65
N GLY A 530 -32.10 -9.55 -29.58
CA GLY A 530 -31.03 -10.51 -29.41
C GLY A 530 -31.54 -11.93 -29.15
N SER A 531 -31.39 -12.41 -27.92
CA SER A 531 -31.87 -13.74 -27.51
C SER A 531 -33.36 -13.77 -27.14
N GLY A 532 -34.02 -12.62 -27.13
CA GLY A 532 -35.42 -12.46 -26.70
C GLY A 532 -35.59 -12.29 -25.20
N CYS A 533 -34.50 -12.17 -24.43
CA CYS A 533 -34.57 -12.28 -22.96
C CYS A 533 -35.44 -11.20 -22.30
N ILE A 534 -35.37 -9.93 -22.76
CA ILE A 534 -36.16 -8.83 -22.19
C ILE A 534 -37.63 -9.02 -22.55
N GLY A 535 -37.96 -9.12 -23.84
CA GLY A 535 -39.33 -9.27 -24.32
C GLY A 535 -40.03 -10.51 -23.76
N LEU A 536 -39.34 -11.66 -23.72
CA LEU A 536 -39.89 -12.88 -23.12
C LEU A 536 -40.08 -12.73 -21.61
N SER A 537 -39.17 -12.05 -20.91
CA SER A 537 -39.32 -11.79 -19.47
C SER A 537 -40.56 -10.96 -19.20
N MET A 538 -40.80 -9.89 -19.96
CA MET A 538 -42.02 -9.08 -19.86
C MET A 538 -43.28 -9.89 -20.20
N ALA A 539 -43.20 -10.79 -21.18
CA ALA A 539 -44.32 -11.63 -21.61
C ALA A 539 -44.76 -12.67 -20.54
N THR A 540 -44.03 -12.82 -19.43
CA THR A 540 -44.46 -13.64 -18.27
C THR A 540 -45.52 -12.97 -17.39
N LEU A 541 -45.69 -11.65 -17.52
CA LEU A 541 -46.66 -10.88 -16.78
C LEU A 541 -48.06 -11.03 -17.36
N ALA A 542 -49.06 -11.23 -16.51
CA ALA A 542 -50.44 -11.43 -16.93
C ALA A 542 -51.08 -10.14 -17.50
N ASN A 543 -50.57 -8.98 -17.09
CA ASN A 543 -51.01 -7.68 -17.56
C ASN A 543 -50.19 -7.16 -18.75
N VAL A 544 -49.32 -7.98 -19.36
CA VAL A 544 -48.73 -7.68 -20.67
C VAL A 544 -49.54 -8.44 -21.72
N LYS A 545 -50.16 -7.71 -22.65
CA LYS A 545 -51.04 -8.30 -23.66
C LYS A 545 -50.27 -8.79 -24.88
N LYS A 546 -49.32 -7.98 -25.34
CA LYS A 546 -48.54 -8.24 -26.56
C LYS A 546 -47.11 -7.75 -26.39
N VAL A 547 -46.15 -8.53 -26.87
CA VAL A 547 -44.75 -8.15 -27.05
C VAL A 547 -44.40 -8.29 -28.53
N THR A 548 -43.94 -7.20 -29.14
CA THR A 548 -43.42 -7.19 -30.51
C THR A 548 -41.94 -6.90 -30.46
N ALA A 549 -41.10 -7.89 -30.77
CA ALA A 549 -39.65 -7.80 -30.64
C ALA A 549 -38.99 -7.81 -32.02
N LEU A 550 -38.01 -6.91 -32.23
CA LEU A 550 -37.34 -6.73 -33.52
C LEU A 550 -35.83 -6.85 -33.40
N ASP A 551 -35.21 -7.44 -34.42
CA ASP A 551 -33.76 -7.50 -34.57
C ASP A 551 -33.32 -7.41 -36.03
N ILE A 552 -32.11 -6.91 -36.25
CA ILE A 552 -31.46 -6.91 -37.56
C ILE A 552 -30.82 -8.29 -37.87
N ASN A 553 -30.49 -9.05 -36.83
CA ASN A 553 -29.82 -10.33 -36.96
C ASN A 553 -30.83 -11.49 -37.04
N LYS A 554 -30.92 -12.12 -38.21
CA LYS A 554 -31.80 -13.27 -38.43
C LYS A 554 -31.47 -14.47 -37.52
N GLN A 555 -30.21 -14.65 -37.11
CA GLN A 555 -29.82 -15.71 -36.17
C GLN A 555 -30.34 -15.42 -34.76
N ALA A 556 -30.38 -14.14 -34.37
CA ALA A 556 -30.94 -13.70 -33.10
C ALA A 556 -32.45 -13.94 -33.04
N LEU A 557 -33.18 -13.63 -34.12
CA LEU A 557 -34.62 -13.93 -34.23
C LEU A 557 -34.92 -15.42 -34.16
N ALA A 558 -34.15 -16.25 -34.88
CA ALA A 558 -34.31 -17.70 -34.83
C ALA A 558 -34.07 -18.26 -33.41
N LEU A 559 -33.08 -17.73 -32.69
CA LEU A 559 -32.81 -18.10 -31.30
C LEU A 559 -33.91 -17.62 -30.36
N SER A 560 -34.47 -16.44 -30.60
CA SER A 560 -35.57 -15.86 -29.83
C SER A 560 -36.85 -16.68 -29.96
N GLU A 561 -37.16 -17.18 -31.16
CA GLU A 561 -38.26 -18.13 -31.38
C GLU A 561 -38.05 -19.45 -30.65
N GLU A 562 -36.83 -19.98 -30.66
CA GLU A 562 -36.48 -21.20 -29.92
C GLU A 562 -36.66 -21.00 -28.41
N ASN A 563 -36.23 -19.84 -27.90
CA ASN A 563 -36.42 -19.46 -26.50
C ASN A 563 -37.90 -19.29 -26.14
N LEU A 564 -38.72 -18.73 -27.03
CA LEU A 564 -40.16 -18.68 -26.85
C LEU A 564 -40.77 -20.08 -26.74
N ARG A 565 -40.39 -21.00 -27.62
CA ARG A 565 -40.90 -22.38 -27.60
C ARG A 565 -40.57 -23.09 -26.29
N ILE A 566 -39.31 -23.00 -25.84
CA ILE A 566 -38.83 -23.65 -24.61
C ILE A 566 -39.51 -23.07 -23.36
N ASN A 567 -39.82 -21.77 -23.35
CA ASN A 567 -40.42 -21.10 -22.21
C ASN A 567 -41.94 -20.94 -22.32
N SER A 568 -42.59 -21.50 -23.34
CA SER A 568 -44.01 -21.28 -23.68
C SER A 568 -44.97 -21.44 -22.49
N ALA A 569 -44.74 -22.40 -21.59
CA ALA A 569 -45.57 -22.62 -20.40
C ALA A 569 -45.58 -21.44 -19.40
N LYS A 570 -44.57 -20.55 -19.44
CA LYS A 570 -44.44 -19.37 -18.58
C LYS A 570 -44.94 -18.08 -19.24
N ILE A 571 -45.16 -18.11 -20.56
CA ILE A 571 -45.53 -16.94 -21.35
C ILE A 571 -47.05 -16.75 -21.32
N LYS A 572 -47.47 -15.54 -20.94
CA LYS A 572 -48.88 -15.14 -20.81
C LYS A 572 -49.31 -14.14 -21.88
N ALA A 573 -48.36 -13.45 -22.50
CA ALA A 573 -48.60 -12.48 -23.57
C ALA A 573 -48.47 -13.09 -24.97
N LYS A 574 -49.07 -12.46 -25.97
CA LYS A 574 -48.78 -12.76 -27.38
C LYS A 574 -47.39 -12.22 -27.73
N VAL A 575 -46.46 -13.06 -28.18
CA VAL A 575 -45.11 -12.66 -28.58
C VAL A 575 -44.93 -12.81 -30.09
N GLU A 576 -44.43 -11.78 -30.75
CA GLU A 576 -44.12 -11.78 -32.18
C GLU A 576 -42.71 -11.25 -32.42
N PHE A 577 -41.93 -11.96 -33.25
CA PHE A 577 -40.59 -11.57 -33.65
C PHE A 577 -40.57 -11.11 -35.10
N HIS A 578 -39.96 -9.96 -35.39
CA HIS A 578 -39.89 -9.40 -36.73
C HIS A 578 -38.46 -8.99 -37.08
N TYR A 579 -38.12 -9.13 -38.37
CA TYR A 579 -36.90 -8.52 -38.89
C TYR A 579 -37.08 -7.01 -39.01
N GLY A 580 -36.18 -6.24 -38.41
CA GLY A 580 -36.26 -4.79 -38.40
C GLY A 580 -34.89 -4.13 -38.28
N ASP A 581 -34.63 -3.14 -39.13
CA ASP A 581 -33.43 -2.31 -39.06
C ASP A 581 -33.75 -0.99 -38.36
N LEU A 582 -33.33 -0.86 -37.10
CA LEU A 582 -33.58 0.32 -36.28
C LEU A 582 -33.01 1.59 -36.94
N LEU A 583 -31.84 1.50 -37.59
CA LEU A 583 -31.15 2.66 -38.15
C LEU A 583 -31.72 3.12 -39.51
N LYS A 584 -32.63 2.35 -40.13
CA LYS A 584 -33.33 2.79 -41.35
C LYS A 584 -34.47 3.76 -41.10
N HIS A 585 -34.85 3.99 -39.84
CA HIS A 585 -35.98 4.83 -39.47
C HIS A 585 -37.31 4.42 -40.14
N GLN A 586 -37.46 3.13 -40.47
CA GLN A 586 -38.67 2.55 -41.05
C GLN A 586 -39.33 1.64 -40.03
N PHE A 587 -40.34 2.17 -39.36
CA PHE A 587 -40.92 1.52 -38.20
C PHE A 587 -42.33 0.99 -38.53
N PRO A 588 -42.64 -0.27 -38.19
CA PRO A 588 -44.01 -0.75 -38.30
C PRO A 588 -44.92 0.06 -37.37
N LYS A 589 -46.14 0.37 -37.82
CA LYS A 589 -47.14 1.01 -36.97
C LYS A 589 -47.34 0.14 -35.72
N THR A 590 -47.15 0.75 -34.55
CA THR A 590 -47.26 0.07 -33.26
C THR A 590 -48.33 0.74 -32.41
N THR A 591 -49.04 -0.08 -31.64
CA THR A 591 -49.97 0.34 -30.57
C THR A 591 -49.32 0.24 -29.19
N ALA A 592 -48.03 -0.09 -29.13
CA ALA A 592 -47.29 -0.25 -27.89
C ALA A 592 -47.20 1.06 -27.09
N THR A 593 -47.35 0.95 -25.78
CA THR A 593 -47.19 2.06 -24.83
C THR A 593 -45.81 2.05 -24.16
N LEU A 594 -45.10 0.91 -24.18
CA LEU A 594 -43.77 0.75 -23.60
C LEU A 594 -42.75 0.33 -24.67
N LEU A 595 -41.67 1.10 -24.81
CA LEU A 595 -40.55 0.79 -25.70
C LEU A 595 -39.31 0.39 -24.89
N LEU A 596 -38.78 -0.80 -25.15
CA LEU A 596 -37.59 -1.34 -24.49
C LEU A 596 -36.48 -1.55 -25.51
N SER A 597 -35.23 -1.37 -25.09
CA SER A 597 -34.08 -1.69 -25.96
C SER A 597 -32.81 -1.90 -25.14
N ASN A 598 -32.03 -2.92 -25.50
CA ASN A 598 -30.61 -3.00 -25.19
C ASN A 598 -29.82 -2.87 -26.51
N PRO A 599 -29.63 -1.64 -27.01
CA PRO A 599 -28.94 -1.44 -28.27
C PRO A 599 -27.42 -1.62 -28.11
N PRO A 600 -26.67 -1.83 -29.20
CA PRO A 600 -25.21 -1.73 -29.16
C PRO A 600 -24.77 -0.35 -28.65
N TYR A 601 -24.02 -0.31 -27.56
CA TYR A 601 -23.68 0.92 -26.84
C TYR A 601 -22.18 1.15 -26.61
N ILE A 602 -21.31 0.25 -27.10
CA ILE A 602 -19.85 0.38 -26.96
C ILE A 602 -19.32 1.17 -28.17
N PRO A 603 -18.77 2.38 -27.98
CA PRO A 603 -18.12 3.12 -29.05
C PRO A 603 -16.98 2.30 -29.67
N ARG A 604 -16.78 2.43 -30.99
CA ARG A 604 -15.79 1.66 -31.76
C ARG A 604 -14.39 1.77 -31.16
N GLU A 605 -14.03 2.96 -30.70
CA GLU A 605 -12.77 3.30 -30.05
C GLU A 605 -12.57 2.61 -28.69
N HIS A 606 -13.66 2.27 -28.00
CA HIS A 606 -13.65 1.55 -26.74
C HIS A 606 -13.74 0.03 -26.93
N PHE A 607 -14.01 -0.46 -28.14
CA PHE A 607 -14.08 -1.89 -28.45
C PHE A 607 -12.70 -2.54 -28.54
N SER A 608 -12.00 -2.57 -27.41
CA SER A 608 -10.69 -3.20 -27.24
C SER A 608 -10.48 -3.62 -25.78
N THR A 609 -9.45 -4.42 -25.51
CA THR A 609 -9.06 -4.77 -24.14
C THR A 609 -8.64 -3.53 -23.34
N ASP A 610 -8.00 -2.56 -23.99
CA ASP A 610 -7.58 -1.30 -23.36
C ASP A 610 -8.78 -0.39 -23.05
N GLY A 611 -9.85 -0.50 -23.83
CA GLY A 611 -11.15 0.14 -23.60
C GLY A 611 -12.03 -0.55 -22.55
N GLY A 612 -11.52 -1.61 -21.91
CA GLY A 612 -12.21 -2.31 -20.82
C GLY A 612 -13.13 -3.46 -21.26
N VAL A 613 -13.15 -3.82 -22.56
CA VAL A 613 -13.93 -4.97 -23.05
C VAL A 613 -13.17 -6.27 -22.79
N GLU A 614 -13.85 -7.26 -22.23
CA GLU A 614 -13.25 -8.55 -21.90
C GLU A 614 -12.81 -9.32 -23.16
N GLU A 615 -11.66 -9.98 -23.10
CA GLU A 615 -11.09 -10.69 -24.26
C GLU A 615 -12.00 -11.81 -24.80
N SER A 616 -12.84 -12.40 -23.95
CA SER A 616 -13.81 -13.41 -24.38
C SER A 616 -15.00 -12.80 -25.11
N VAL A 617 -15.41 -11.58 -24.75
CA VAL A 617 -16.43 -10.81 -25.48
C VAL A 617 -15.89 -10.48 -26.87
N LEU A 618 -14.68 -9.92 -26.95
CA LEU A 618 -14.03 -9.55 -28.22
C LEU A 618 -13.86 -10.73 -29.19
N LYS A 619 -13.66 -11.95 -28.67
CA LYS A 619 -13.40 -13.13 -29.51
C LYS A 619 -14.64 -13.91 -29.93
N TYR A 620 -15.68 -13.93 -29.11
CA TYR A 620 -16.79 -14.88 -29.29
C TYR A 620 -18.16 -14.25 -29.40
N GLU A 621 -18.35 -13.03 -28.91
CA GLU A 621 -19.64 -12.37 -28.98
C GLU A 621 -19.73 -11.47 -30.22
N PRO A 622 -20.93 -11.35 -30.82
CA PRO A 622 -21.10 -10.72 -32.12
C PRO A 622 -20.90 -9.20 -32.03
N GLU A 623 -20.00 -8.68 -32.85
CA GLU A 623 -19.67 -7.25 -32.90
C GLU A 623 -20.90 -6.36 -33.17
N ASN A 624 -21.83 -6.82 -34.02
CA ASN A 624 -23.06 -6.09 -34.35
C ASN A 624 -24.04 -5.95 -33.18
N ALA A 625 -23.86 -6.69 -32.08
CA ALA A 625 -24.66 -6.54 -30.86
C ALA A 625 -23.94 -5.71 -29.77
N LEU A 626 -22.68 -5.33 -30.00
CA LEU A 626 -21.83 -4.68 -29.01
C LEU A 626 -21.45 -3.27 -29.43
N VAL A 627 -21.05 -3.10 -30.69
CA VAL A 627 -20.50 -1.84 -31.19
C VAL A 627 -21.61 -0.92 -31.70
N GLY A 628 -21.73 0.24 -31.08
CA GLY A 628 -22.69 1.29 -31.42
C GLY A 628 -22.63 2.43 -30.42
N ASN A 629 -23.15 3.60 -30.79
CA ASN A 629 -23.19 4.76 -29.90
C ASN A 629 -24.49 5.57 -30.10
N LEU A 630 -24.37 6.89 -30.32
CA LEU A 630 -25.47 7.85 -30.29
C LEU A 630 -26.52 7.64 -31.41
N GLU A 631 -26.15 6.98 -32.51
CA GLU A 631 -27.03 6.69 -33.64
C GLU A 631 -28.23 5.83 -33.24
N PHE A 632 -28.04 4.85 -32.35
CA PHE A 632 -29.12 3.97 -31.89
C PHE A 632 -30.12 4.73 -31.02
N TYR A 633 -29.64 5.55 -30.09
CA TYR A 633 -30.50 6.39 -29.23
C TYR A 633 -31.27 7.43 -30.06
N SER A 634 -30.66 7.95 -31.12
CA SER A 634 -31.34 8.87 -32.04
C SER A 634 -32.50 8.21 -32.77
N ALA A 635 -32.31 6.98 -33.24
CA ALA A 635 -33.37 6.19 -33.88
C ALA A 635 -34.47 5.77 -32.89
N LEU A 636 -34.11 5.37 -31.67
CA LEU A 636 -35.07 5.03 -30.61
C LEU A 636 -35.90 6.26 -30.19
N CYS A 637 -35.31 7.44 -30.08
CA CYS A 637 -36.05 8.67 -29.79
C CYS A 637 -37.06 9.01 -30.90
N GLU A 638 -36.76 8.70 -32.16
CA GLU A 638 -37.70 8.91 -33.26
C GLU A 638 -38.93 7.99 -33.15
N LEU A 639 -38.72 6.72 -32.75
CA LEU A 639 -39.81 5.81 -32.40
C LEU A 639 -40.69 6.34 -31.27
N VAL A 640 -40.06 6.91 -30.23
CA VAL A 640 -40.77 7.51 -29.10
C VAL A 640 -41.66 8.69 -29.55
N ARG A 641 -41.21 9.50 -30.51
CA ARG A 641 -41.99 10.64 -31.03
C ARG A 641 -43.14 10.22 -31.95
N GLN A 642 -42.93 9.21 -32.79
CA GLN A 642 -43.90 8.79 -33.80
C GLN A 642 -44.95 7.80 -33.26
N GLY A 643 -44.61 7.03 -32.22
CA GLY A 643 -45.47 6.00 -31.66
C GLY A 643 -46.36 6.50 -30.51
N PRO A 644 -47.39 5.72 -30.13
CA PRO A 644 -48.20 5.97 -28.93
C PRO A 644 -47.46 5.62 -27.63
N ILE A 645 -46.13 5.74 -27.61
CA ILE A 645 -45.28 5.41 -26.46
C ILE A 645 -45.64 6.34 -25.29
N GLU A 646 -45.75 5.79 -24.09
CA GLU A 646 -45.96 6.51 -22.82
C GLU A 646 -44.72 6.46 -21.92
N GLY A 647 -43.90 5.42 -22.07
CA GLY A 647 -42.58 5.33 -21.44
C GLY A 647 -41.59 4.43 -22.18
N PHE A 648 -40.32 4.57 -21.85
CA PHE A 648 -39.24 3.79 -22.42
C PHE A 648 -38.14 3.49 -21.40
N VAL A 649 -37.42 2.39 -21.64
CA VAL A 649 -36.20 2.01 -20.90
C VAL A 649 -35.16 1.55 -21.91
N PHE A 650 -34.04 2.28 -22.01
CA PHE A 650 -32.91 1.91 -22.87
C PHE A 650 -31.69 1.58 -22.04
N GLU A 651 -31.07 0.44 -22.27
CA GLU A 651 -29.76 0.12 -21.70
C GLU A 651 -28.67 0.97 -22.37
N LEU A 652 -27.67 1.35 -21.58
CA LEU A 652 -26.55 2.17 -22.00
C LEU A 652 -25.27 1.88 -21.20
N GLY A 653 -24.14 2.31 -21.77
CA GLY A 653 -22.83 2.18 -21.16
C GLY A 653 -22.24 3.50 -20.64
N TYR A 654 -22.71 4.63 -21.16
CA TYR A 654 -22.09 5.94 -20.94
C TYR A 654 -23.12 7.02 -20.63
N ARG A 655 -22.76 7.98 -19.76
CA ARG A 655 -23.64 9.10 -19.39
C ARG A 655 -24.02 10.00 -20.58
N GLU A 656 -23.08 10.20 -21.51
CA GLU A 656 -23.32 10.97 -22.74
C GLU A 656 -24.52 10.42 -23.55
N GLN A 657 -24.73 9.10 -23.56
CA GLN A 657 -25.86 8.46 -24.25
C GLN A 657 -27.20 8.83 -23.59
N ALA A 658 -27.23 8.95 -22.26
CA ALA A 658 -28.40 9.37 -21.50
C ALA A 658 -28.71 10.86 -21.74
N GLU A 659 -27.68 11.71 -21.67
CA GLU A 659 -27.78 13.15 -21.92
C GLU A 659 -28.24 13.44 -23.36
N HIS A 660 -27.70 12.70 -24.34
CA HIS A 660 -28.13 12.78 -25.74
C HIS A 660 -29.60 12.39 -25.89
N THR A 661 -30.03 11.29 -25.27
CA THR A 661 -31.44 10.85 -25.27
C THR A 661 -32.36 11.95 -24.70
N LYS A 662 -32.00 12.55 -23.57
CA LYS A 662 -32.75 13.67 -22.96
C LYS A 662 -32.80 14.89 -23.88
N SER A 663 -31.69 15.25 -24.54
CA SER A 663 -31.64 16.40 -25.45
C SER A 663 -32.61 16.26 -26.63
N LEU A 664 -32.84 15.03 -27.10
CA LEU A 664 -33.74 14.71 -28.19
C LEU A 664 -35.22 14.70 -27.76
N LEU A 665 -35.52 14.49 -26.48
CA LEU A 665 -36.89 14.41 -25.95
C LEU A 665 -37.13 15.48 -24.88
N PRO A 666 -37.07 16.79 -25.23
CA PRO A 666 -37.16 17.87 -24.25
C PRO A 666 -38.50 17.92 -23.50
N SER A 667 -39.60 17.49 -24.14
CA SER A 667 -40.94 17.44 -23.56
C SER A 667 -41.18 16.23 -22.64
N TRP A 668 -40.22 15.30 -22.55
CA TRP A 668 -40.31 14.11 -21.71
C TRP A 668 -39.51 14.29 -20.43
N THR A 669 -39.98 13.69 -19.34
CA THR A 669 -39.14 13.51 -18.15
C THR A 669 -38.23 12.32 -18.41
N CYS A 670 -36.93 12.48 -18.18
CA CYS A 670 -35.96 11.40 -18.27
C CYS A 670 -35.19 11.28 -16.95
N GLY A 671 -34.79 10.06 -16.62
CA GLY A 671 -33.93 9.77 -15.50
C GLY A 671 -32.91 8.70 -15.84
N ILE A 672 -31.98 8.52 -14.92
CA ILE A 672 -30.92 7.54 -14.96
C ILE A 672 -31.17 6.50 -13.87
N ARG A 673 -30.93 5.25 -14.22
CA ARG A 673 -30.87 4.12 -13.29
C ARG A 673 -29.48 3.51 -13.31
N TYR A 674 -28.95 3.27 -12.12
CA TYR A 674 -27.68 2.59 -11.91
C TYR A 674 -27.93 1.12 -11.59
N ASP A 675 -26.99 0.26 -12.00
CA ASP A 675 -27.00 -1.14 -11.55
C ASP A 675 -26.56 -1.27 -10.08
N SER A 676 -26.73 -2.47 -9.51
CA SER A 676 -26.27 -2.81 -8.16
C SER A 676 -24.76 -2.55 -7.91
N ARG A 677 -23.97 -2.29 -8.96
CA ARG A 677 -22.55 -1.95 -8.91
C ARG A 677 -22.29 -0.45 -9.07
N ARG A 678 -23.34 0.35 -9.13
CA ARG A 678 -23.33 1.80 -9.34
C ARG A 678 -22.75 2.23 -10.68
N ASN A 679 -22.80 1.38 -11.70
CA ASN A 679 -22.56 1.84 -13.07
C ASN A 679 -23.87 2.36 -13.65
N ILE A 680 -23.77 3.40 -14.46
CA ILE A 680 -24.92 3.87 -15.24
C ILE A 680 -25.38 2.72 -16.13
N ARG A 681 -26.68 2.41 -16.13
CA ARG A 681 -27.18 1.25 -16.86
C ARG A 681 -28.36 1.56 -17.76
N ASN A 682 -29.26 2.44 -17.35
CA ASN A 682 -30.41 2.78 -18.17
C ASN A 682 -30.66 4.28 -18.22
N VAL A 683 -31.12 4.75 -19.37
CA VAL A 683 -31.93 5.98 -19.48
C VAL A 683 -33.39 5.56 -19.55
N ILE A 684 -34.20 6.19 -18.72
CA ILE A 684 -35.62 5.89 -18.56
C ILE A 684 -36.36 7.18 -18.86
N GLY A 685 -37.43 7.13 -19.64
CA GLY A 685 -38.26 8.30 -19.88
C GLY A 685 -39.74 8.00 -19.89
N TRP A 686 -40.53 8.98 -19.50
CA TRP A 686 -41.98 8.88 -19.45
C TRP A 686 -42.65 10.22 -19.74
N LYS A 687 -43.88 10.16 -20.23
CA LYS A 687 -44.75 11.33 -20.32
C LYS A 687 -45.15 11.78 -18.91
N PRO A 688 -45.28 13.08 -18.63
CA PRO A 688 -45.69 13.56 -17.29
C PRO A 688 -46.99 12.96 -16.76
N SER A 689 -47.91 12.57 -17.64
CA SER A 689 -49.17 11.89 -17.31
C SER A 689 -49.03 10.40 -16.96
N TRP A 690 -47.84 9.82 -17.11
CA TRP A 690 -47.56 8.38 -16.94
C TRP A 690 -46.27 8.14 -16.15
N ASN A 691 -46.20 8.68 -14.93
CA ASN A 691 -44.98 8.71 -14.10
C ASN A 691 -44.64 7.41 -13.36
N ILE A 692 -45.20 6.28 -13.76
CA ILE A 692 -45.00 5.00 -13.07
C ILE A 692 -43.51 4.56 -13.06
N LEU A 693 -42.76 4.91 -14.10
CA LEU A 693 -41.34 4.58 -14.25
C LEU A 693 -40.42 5.46 -13.39
N GLN A 694 -40.94 6.53 -12.79
CA GLN A 694 -40.16 7.43 -11.95
C GLN A 694 -39.50 6.70 -10.78
N SER A 695 -40.18 5.70 -10.22
CA SER A 695 -39.67 4.90 -9.10
C SER A 695 -38.44 4.06 -9.42
N MET A 696 -38.17 3.83 -10.71
CA MET A 696 -37.00 3.10 -11.22
C MET A 696 -35.77 4.00 -11.36
N CYS A 697 -35.90 5.32 -11.23
CA CYS A 697 -34.81 6.26 -11.46
C CYS A 697 -34.11 6.60 -10.14
N ASP A 698 -32.78 6.58 -10.17
CA ASP A 698 -31.93 7.08 -9.08
C ASP A 698 -31.69 8.60 -9.20
N GLU A 699 -31.74 9.12 -10.43
CA GLU A 699 -31.40 10.51 -10.76
C GLU A 699 -32.33 10.99 -11.90
N ILE A 700 -32.82 12.24 -11.83
CA ILE A 700 -33.60 12.87 -12.90
C ILE A 700 -32.68 13.80 -13.70
N LEU A 701 -32.77 13.73 -15.04
CA LEU A 701 -31.96 14.49 -16.01
C LEU A 701 -32.59 15.81 -16.44
#